data_AF-A0A3E2NU58-F1
#
_entry.id   AF-A0A3E2NU58-F1
#
_cell.length_a   1.000
_cell.length_b   1.000
_cell.length_c   1.000
_cell.angle_alpha   90.00
_cell.angle_beta   90.00
_cell.angle_gamma   90.00
#
_symmetry.space_group_name_H-M   'P 1'
#
loop_
_entity.id
_entity.type
_entity.pdbx_description
1 polymer ?
#
loop_
_entity_poly.entity_id
_entity_poly.type
_entity_poly.pdbx_seq_one_letter_code
_entity_poly.pdbx_strand_id
1 'polypeptide(L)'
;MEFASFLKVLWKNKNLLIIIPLVTIIVSYFLVKNLPDKYLSYAHIATGIVDESRHLLDNDNNQVQRQQITQNFSNLIEMMKLSKLYNQVSYRLILHDLTQPTPFKPYSKLFMTMNDAAKKHAIVVFTDKLKRMEPLDTYDKDQRGLNNLLNSMWYDERSLRGILWAERDGDSDFITVTSESSNPQMSAFVVNALCEEFISYYTHTVRQNETDAVTFLAGLLNEKREALNRKTAQLQQYKIEHGVLNIDEQSRGIFSQIMTYNDRRLSAEKDVASYEGTIKNINGKFDPKDRQYIEASLNKYNTSVTATQDELHALTNKYVRSNFDPAVKAQIDSVTKTLSQQIALTSDKYLTNPLATKENLVTQKINLEISRDIAKYSIKEIDKALAGLNAKFQQLVPFDATVKTYNFELDIASKEYLDVLNKYNETNLQSTFSVKLQQVEQATPQGAEPSKKMLLIILSGIIAFAFCVVILFIRFFLDDSIKSPADLVRQTNLPLLGYLNTVSGGSLDLRKLWDVEHREKMKHFKELIRSIRFEIDQELKGDKVLAITSLVPDEGKTVLAISLAYSYAMINKKVLLIDGNFSHPTITNTAQPRLFVEDYFKNNPDNYEAFSGATTVLGNHGDDVTPLEVSDEIFIRNRFAELKTKYDIIIIETPALSSLNKSKEWMLFANKVVAVYGARKSVKSSQKENLNFLRSLDNKFAGWILNKAAIPED
;
A
#
# COMPACT_ATOMS: atom_id res chain seq x y z
N MET A 1 -10.33 45.24 14.59
CA MET A 1 -11.71 45.66 14.89
C MET A 1 -12.75 44.54 14.66
N GLU A 2 -12.56 43.63 13.71
CA GLU A 2 -13.55 42.56 13.44
C GLU A 2 -13.64 41.49 14.54
N PHE A 3 -12.52 41.10 15.15
CA PHE A 3 -12.54 40.10 16.23
C PHE A 3 -13.33 40.57 17.47
N ALA A 4 -13.17 41.83 17.88
CA ALA A 4 -13.93 42.42 18.98
C ALA A 4 -15.43 42.51 18.66
N SER A 5 -15.77 42.77 17.41
CA SER A 5 -17.18 42.79 16.95
C SER A 5 -17.81 41.40 16.95
N PHE A 6 -17.04 40.38 16.58
CA PHE A 6 -17.47 38.98 16.66
C PHE A 6 -17.68 38.51 18.10
N LEU A 7 -16.79 38.89 19.04
CA LEU A 7 -16.97 38.61 20.47
C LEU A 7 -18.28 39.21 21.03
N LYS A 8 -18.66 40.43 20.61
CA LYS A 8 -19.96 41.03 20.98
C LYS A 8 -21.14 40.20 20.43
N VAL A 9 -21.02 39.63 19.23
CA VAL A 9 -22.05 38.72 18.66
C VAL A 9 -22.16 37.44 19.48
N LEU A 10 -21.04 36.84 19.88
CA LEU A 10 -21.05 35.66 20.75
C LEU A 10 -21.71 35.97 22.10
N TRP A 11 -21.35 37.10 22.72
CA TRP A 11 -21.91 37.49 24.02
C TRP A 11 -23.42 37.78 23.96
N LYS A 12 -23.88 38.43 22.89
CA LYS A 12 -25.31 38.66 22.64
C LYS A 12 -26.09 37.35 22.47
N ASN A 13 -25.45 36.30 21.94
CA ASN A 13 -26.05 34.98 21.72
C ASN A 13 -25.60 33.93 22.76
N LYS A 14 -25.15 34.36 23.95
CA LYS A 14 -24.66 33.46 25.01
C LYS A 14 -25.64 32.35 25.40
N ASN A 15 -26.95 32.64 25.36
CA ASN A 15 -27.98 31.66 25.68
C ASN A 15 -27.98 30.51 24.66
N LEU A 16 -27.78 30.80 23.37
CA LEU A 16 -27.73 29.79 22.31
C LEU A 16 -26.47 28.92 22.44
N LEU A 17 -25.34 29.55 22.77
CA LEU A 17 -24.06 28.87 23.00
C LEU A 17 -24.06 27.95 24.23
N ILE A 18 -24.98 28.15 25.18
CA ILE A 18 -25.10 27.32 26.39
C ILE A 18 -26.20 26.27 26.23
N ILE A 19 -27.39 26.67 25.77
CA ILE A 19 -28.57 25.80 25.70
C ILE A 19 -28.35 24.66 24.70
N ILE A 20 -27.81 24.93 23.50
CA ILE A 20 -27.67 23.89 22.47
C ILE A 20 -26.68 22.80 22.92
N PRO A 21 -25.44 23.10 23.37
CA PRO A 21 -24.55 22.08 23.88
C PRO A 21 -25.12 21.30 25.07
N LEU A 22 -25.83 21.97 25.97
CA LEU A 22 -26.43 21.34 27.14
C LEU A 22 -27.54 20.34 26.76
N VAL A 23 -28.41 20.72 25.83
CA VAL A 23 -29.42 19.80 25.27
C VAL A 23 -28.75 18.62 24.56
N THR A 24 -27.71 18.86 23.77
CA THR A 24 -26.96 17.79 23.09
C THR A 24 -26.32 16.82 24.08
N ILE A 25 -25.75 17.33 25.18
CA ILE A 25 -25.20 16.51 26.27
C ILE A 25 -26.29 15.64 26.90
N ILE A 26 -27.47 16.19 27.19
CA ILE A 26 -28.60 15.45 27.76
C ILE A 26 -29.07 14.34 26.82
N VAL A 27 -29.28 14.66 25.55
CA VAL A 27 -29.69 13.67 24.54
C VAL A 27 -28.63 12.58 24.40
N SER A 28 -27.35 12.96 24.32
CA SER A 28 -26.23 12.01 24.22
C SER A 28 -26.15 11.11 25.46
N TYR A 29 -26.41 11.65 26.66
CA TYR A 29 -26.51 10.84 27.87
C TYR A 29 -27.61 9.77 27.75
N PHE A 30 -28.82 10.13 27.31
CA PHE A 30 -29.90 9.15 27.14
C PHE A 30 -29.62 8.10 26.05
N LEU A 31 -28.94 8.48 24.96
CA LEU A 31 -28.53 7.55 23.91
C LEU A 31 -27.47 6.56 24.37
N VAL A 32 -26.53 7.03 25.19
CA VAL A 32 -25.34 6.26 25.59
C VAL A 32 -25.56 5.47 26.89
N LYS A 33 -26.50 5.90 27.76
CA LYS A 33 -26.79 5.26 29.05
C LYS A 33 -27.17 3.79 28.92
N ASN A 34 -27.90 3.44 27.87
CA ASN A 34 -28.39 2.07 27.63
C ASN A 34 -27.43 1.21 26.80
N LEU A 35 -26.25 1.73 26.41
CA LEU A 35 -25.26 0.90 25.74
C LEU A 35 -24.76 -0.19 26.72
N PRO A 36 -24.72 -1.45 26.29
CA PRO A 36 -24.27 -2.54 27.14
C PRO A 36 -22.81 -2.31 27.54
N ASP A 37 -22.47 -2.70 28.77
CA ASP A 37 -21.08 -2.73 29.21
C ASP A 37 -20.34 -3.85 28.45
N LYS A 38 -19.04 -3.63 28.23
CA LYS A 38 -18.18 -4.56 27.49
C LYS A 38 -17.25 -5.24 28.48
N TYR A 39 -17.16 -6.56 28.38
CA TYR A 39 -16.33 -7.40 29.23
C TYR A 39 -15.28 -8.08 28.36
N LEU A 40 -14.02 -7.85 28.67
CA LEU A 40 -12.90 -8.52 28.01
C LEU A 40 -12.50 -9.76 28.81
N SER A 41 -12.28 -10.86 28.13
CA SER A 41 -11.60 -12.03 28.71
C SER A 41 -10.51 -12.48 27.76
N TYR A 42 -9.41 -12.96 28.30
CA TYR A 42 -8.27 -13.44 27.52
C TYR A 42 -7.74 -14.76 28.08
N ALA A 43 -7.07 -15.54 27.23
CA ALA A 43 -6.34 -16.74 27.58
C ALA A 43 -4.97 -16.74 26.89
N HIS A 44 -4.01 -17.46 27.47
CA HIS A 44 -2.69 -17.62 26.89
C HIS A 44 -2.45 -19.08 26.49
N ILE A 45 -2.05 -19.27 25.24
CA ILE A 45 -1.59 -20.56 24.70
C ILE A 45 -0.06 -20.50 24.59
N ALA A 46 0.63 -21.34 25.35
CA ALA A 46 2.06 -21.58 25.17
C ALA A 46 2.28 -22.45 23.94
N THR A 47 3.31 -22.13 23.14
CA THR A 47 3.57 -22.81 21.86
C THR A 47 4.84 -23.66 21.90
N GLY A 48 5.81 -23.34 22.75
CA GLY A 48 7.12 -23.97 22.84
C GLY A 48 8.10 -23.56 21.73
N ILE A 49 7.70 -22.69 20.80
CA ILE A 49 8.49 -22.31 19.62
C ILE A 49 9.76 -21.55 20.03
N VAL A 50 9.65 -20.65 21.01
CA VAL A 50 10.76 -19.79 21.44
C VAL A 50 11.75 -20.56 22.30
N ASP A 51 11.30 -21.42 23.21
CA ASP A 51 12.17 -22.20 24.10
C ASP A 51 12.95 -23.29 23.35
N GLU A 52 12.31 -24.01 22.41
CA GLU A 52 13.01 -25.03 21.62
C GLU A 52 14.05 -24.43 20.66
N SER A 53 13.82 -23.20 20.17
CA SER A 53 14.81 -22.47 19.35
C SER A 53 16.08 -22.09 20.13
N ARG A 54 15.97 -21.93 21.47
CA ARG A 54 17.13 -21.66 22.34
C ARG A 54 18.00 -22.90 22.58
N HIS A 55 17.49 -24.11 22.36
CA HIS A 55 18.32 -25.32 22.48
C HIS A 55 19.26 -25.54 21.27
N LEU A 56 19.13 -24.72 20.22
CA LEU A 56 19.97 -24.73 19.01
C LEU A 56 21.08 -23.66 19.02
N LEU A 57 21.35 -23.03 20.17
CA LEU A 57 22.18 -21.82 20.39
C LEU A 57 23.70 -22.00 20.20
N ASP A 58 24.16 -22.36 19.00
CA ASP A 58 25.61 -22.33 18.71
C ASP A 58 26.00 -21.74 17.34
N ASN A 59 25.10 -21.06 16.61
CA ASN A 59 25.48 -20.46 15.31
C ASN A 59 24.85 -19.10 14.98
N ASP A 60 25.63 -18.26 14.29
CA ASP A 60 25.48 -16.84 13.90
C ASP A 60 24.21 -16.43 13.10
N ASN A 61 23.22 -17.30 12.88
CA ASN A 61 22.10 -17.07 11.96
C ASN A 61 20.83 -16.48 12.62
N ASN A 62 20.99 -15.44 13.43
CA ASN A 62 19.91 -14.82 14.20
C ASN A 62 18.74 -14.24 13.35
N GLN A 63 18.96 -13.84 12.09
CA GLN A 63 17.91 -13.23 11.26
C GLN A 63 16.94 -14.24 10.63
N VAL A 64 17.45 -15.31 10.02
CA VAL A 64 16.64 -16.35 9.37
C VAL A 64 15.76 -17.05 10.41
N GLN A 65 16.28 -17.23 11.63
CA GLN A 65 15.56 -17.88 12.72
C GLN A 65 14.40 -17.03 13.26
N ARG A 66 14.58 -15.70 13.43
CA ARG A 66 13.48 -14.80 13.81
C ARG A 66 12.36 -14.77 12.77
N GLN A 67 12.71 -14.88 11.48
CA GLN A 67 11.72 -14.98 10.40
C GLN A 67 10.93 -16.29 10.49
N GLN A 68 11.60 -17.44 10.73
CA GLN A 68 10.93 -18.73 10.92
C GLN A 68 10.01 -18.73 12.15
N ILE A 69 10.45 -18.18 13.29
CA ILE A 69 9.62 -18.05 14.49
C ILE A 69 8.36 -17.22 14.16
N THR A 70 8.53 -16.05 13.55
CA THR A 70 7.41 -15.18 13.17
C THR A 70 6.44 -15.87 12.22
N GLN A 71 6.96 -16.61 11.23
CA GLN A 71 6.15 -17.39 10.30
C GLN A 71 5.36 -18.49 11.01
N ASN A 72 5.96 -19.21 11.95
CA ASN A 72 5.30 -20.27 12.71
C ASN A 72 4.14 -19.72 13.55
N PHE A 73 4.35 -18.60 14.27
CA PHE A 73 3.27 -17.93 15.00
C PHE A 73 2.16 -17.43 14.07
N SER A 74 2.51 -16.82 12.93
CA SER A 74 1.54 -16.37 11.93
C SER A 74 0.68 -17.54 11.41
N ASN A 75 1.31 -18.67 11.09
CA ASN A 75 0.62 -19.88 10.65
C ASN A 75 -0.35 -20.40 11.71
N LEU A 76 0.06 -20.46 12.99
CA LEU A 76 -0.82 -20.86 14.09
C LEU A 76 -2.01 -19.91 14.26
N ILE A 77 -1.77 -18.61 14.25
CA ILE A 77 -2.83 -17.59 14.38
C ILE A 77 -3.81 -17.67 13.19
N GLU A 78 -3.33 -17.85 11.97
CA GLU A 78 -4.21 -18.03 10.80
C GLU A 78 -4.98 -19.36 10.86
N MET A 79 -4.38 -20.43 11.40
CA MET A 79 -5.10 -21.67 11.66
C MET A 79 -6.21 -21.50 12.70
N MET A 80 -5.97 -20.73 13.77
CA MET A 80 -7.02 -20.38 14.75
C MET A 80 -8.18 -19.63 14.09
N LYS A 81 -7.92 -18.95 12.97
CA LYS A 81 -8.92 -18.20 12.22
C LYS A 81 -9.72 -19.06 11.22
N LEU A 82 -9.48 -20.36 11.12
CA LEU A 82 -10.22 -21.23 10.20
C LEU A 82 -11.72 -21.24 10.52
N SER A 83 -12.56 -21.12 9.48
CA SER A 83 -14.04 -21.11 9.63
C SER A 83 -14.57 -22.33 10.37
N LYS A 84 -13.94 -23.50 10.20
CA LYS A 84 -14.30 -24.74 10.89
C LYS A 84 -14.21 -24.60 12.41
N LEU A 85 -13.21 -23.90 12.95
CA LEU A 85 -13.06 -23.65 14.39
C LEU A 85 -14.10 -22.65 14.90
N TYR A 86 -14.33 -21.56 14.18
CA TYR A 86 -15.40 -20.62 14.53
C TYR A 86 -16.77 -21.29 14.53
N ASN A 87 -17.04 -22.20 13.59
CA ASN A 87 -18.26 -22.99 13.59
C ASN A 87 -18.37 -23.89 14.82
N GLN A 88 -17.28 -24.50 15.30
CA GLN A 88 -17.31 -25.28 16.55
C GLN A 88 -17.66 -24.40 17.75
N VAL A 89 -17.05 -23.22 17.85
CA VAL A 89 -17.37 -22.24 18.90
C VAL A 89 -18.84 -21.77 18.80
N SER A 90 -19.33 -21.56 17.58
CA SER A 90 -20.73 -21.21 17.30
C SER A 90 -21.68 -22.30 17.82
N TYR A 91 -21.36 -23.57 17.57
CA TYR A 91 -22.16 -24.71 18.00
C TYR A 91 -22.13 -24.86 19.52
N ARG A 92 -20.97 -24.70 20.17
CA ARG A 92 -20.87 -24.70 21.64
C ARG A 92 -21.71 -23.58 22.27
N LEU A 93 -21.71 -22.39 21.70
CA LEU A 93 -22.52 -21.26 22.18
C LEU A 93 -24.02 -21.52 22.08
N ILE A 94 -24.51 -21.94 20.91
CA ILE A 94 -25.94 -22.20 20.74
C ILE A 94 -26.38 -23.42 21.55
N LEU A 95 -25.55 -24.45 21.68
CA LEU A 95 -25.83 -25.61 22.52
C LEU A 95 -25.93 -25.21 24.00
N HIS A 96 -25.06 -24.32 24.48
CA HIS A 96 -25.18 -23.74 25.82
C HIS A 96 -26.57 -23.09 25.98
N ASP A 97 -26.94 -22.15 25.10
CA ASP A 97 -28.19 -21.40 25.22
C ASP A 97 -29.46 -22.24 24.98
N LEU A 98 -29.33 -23.39 24.29
CA LEU A 98 -30.41 -24.38 24.11
C LEU A 98 -30.57 -25.32 25.31
N THR A 99 -29.53 -25.50 26.14
CA THR A 99 -29.51 -26.53 27.21
C THR A 99 -29.46 -25.95 28.62
N GLN A 100 -28.89 -24.76 28.80
CA GLN A 100 -28.73 -24.10 30.09
C GLN A 100 -29.89 -23.13 30.38
N PRO A 101 -30.26 -22.94 31.66
CA PRO A 101 -31.39 -22.07 32.05
C PRO A 101 -31.10 -20.58 31.83
N THR A 102 -29.83 -20.18 31.82
CA THR A 102 -29.39 -18.79 31.65
C THR A 102 -28.65 -18.63 30.33
N PRO A 103 -29.26 -17.99 29.31
CA PRO A 103 -28.59 -17.79 28.04
C PRO A 103 -27.53 -16.68 28.14
N PHE A 104 -26.51 -16.75 27.28
CA PHE A 104 -25.50 -15.70 27.21
C PHE A 104 -26.05 -14.38 26.65
N LYS A 105 -27.03 -14.48 25.73
CA LYS A 105 -27.71 -13.33 25.11
C LYS A 105 -29.23 -13.45 25.25
N PRO A 106 -29.98 -12.34 25.24
CA PRO A 106 -31.44 -12.40 25.13
C PRO A 106 -31.87 -13.16 23.86
N TYR A 107 -32.87 -14.03 23.99
CA TYR A 107 -33.33 -14.85 22.88
C TYR A 107 -33.85 -14.00 21.70
N SER A 108 -33.46 -14.39 20.49
CA SER A 108 -33.97 -13.78 19.27
C SER A 108 -35.45 -14.11 19.06
N LYS A 109 -36.14 -13.31 18.23
CA LYS A 109 -37.53 -13.61 17.82
C LYS A 109 -37.66 -15.02 17.23
N LEU A 110 -36.69 -15.43 16.41
CA LEU A 110 -36.68 -16.76 15.80
C LEU A 110 -36.54 -17.85 16.87
N PHE A 111 -35.63 -17.69 17.83
CA PHE A 111 -35.44 -18.63 18.93
C PHE A 111 -36.72 -18.80 19.76
N MET A 112 -37.41 -17.69 20.08
CA MET A 112 -38.66 -17.72 20.84
C MET A 112 -39.81 -18.44 20.11
N THR A 113 -39.81 -18.44 18.78
CA THR A 113 -40.84 -19.15 17.98
C THR A 113 -40.61 -20.66 17.86
N MET A 114 -39.46 -21.18 18.29
CA MET A 114 -39.15 -22.61 18.21
C MET A 114 -39.94 -23.40 19.25
N ASN A 115 -40.63 -24.46 18.80
CA ASN A 115 -41.24 -25.44 19.68
C ASN A 115 -40.19 -26.40 20.27
N ASP A 116 -40.56 -27.18 21.28
CA ASP A 116 -39.64 -28.10 21.97
C ASP A 116 -39.05 -29.18 21.05
N ALA A 117 -39.81 -29.63 20.06
CA ALA A 117 -39.32 -30.59 19.07
C ALA A 117 -38.21 -29.99 18.20
N ALA A 118 -38.37 -28.75 17.73
CA ALA A 118 -37.37 -28.02 16.96
C ALA A 118 -36.11 -27.74 17.77
N LYS A 119 -36.24 -27.40 19.06
CA LYS A 119 -35.09 -27.22 19.97
C LYS A 119 -34.32 -28.52 20.16
N LYS A 120 -35.02 -29.65 20.42
CA LYS A 120 -34.39 -30.97 20.53
C LYS A 120 -33.67 -31.38 19.25
N HIS A 121 -34.30 -31.14 18.10
CA HIS A 121 -33.68 -31.40 16.79
C HIS A 121 -32.42 -30.56 16.57
N ALA A 122 -32.47 -29.26 16.85
CA ALA A 122 -31.31 -28.37 16.76
C ALA A 122 -30.14 -28.87 17.64
N ILE A 123 -30.41 -29.28 18.89
CA ILE A 123 -29.40 -29.86 19.78
C ILE A 123 -28.73 -31.08 19.14
N VAL A 124 -29.53 -32.00 18.58
CA VAL A 124 -29.00 -33.22 17.94
C VAL A 124 -28.09 -32.86 16.76
N VAL A 125 -28.54 -31.99 15.86
CA VAL A 125 -27.76 -31.61 14.66
C VAL A 125 -26.49 -30.87 15.03
N PHE A 126 -26.57 -29.86 15.91
CA PHE A 126 -25.37 -29.13 16.37
C PHE A 126 -24.39 -30.04 17.10
N THR A 127 -24.87 -30.99 17.90
CA THR A 127 -24.00 -31.95 18.60
C THR A 127 -23.30 -32.90 17.62
N ASP A 128 -23.99 -33.39 16.59
CA ASP A 128 -23.38 -34.24 15.55
C ASP A 128 -22.34 -33.44 14.74
N LYS A 129 -22.67 -32.22 14.32
CA LYS A 129 -21.75 -31.33 13.60
C LYS A 129 -20.54 -30.93 14.43
N LEU A 130 -20.72 -30.70 15.74
CA LEU A 130 -19.63 -30.46 16.68
C LEU A 130 -18.68 -31.65 16.76
N LYS A 131 -19.21 -32.87 16.94
CA LYS A 131 -18.40 -34.10 17.03
C LYS A 131 -17.62 -34.41 15.76
N ARG A 132 -18.20 -34.14 14.59
CA ARG A 132 -17.55 -34.36 13.28
C ARG A 132 -16.66 -33.19 12.85
N MET A 133 -16.70 -32.09 13.60
CA MET A 133 -16.16 -30.80 13.21
C MET A 133 -16.53 -30.40 11.77
N GLU A 134 -17.80 -30.51 11.42
CA GLU A 134 -18.30 -30.18 10.08
C GLU A 134 -19.10 -28.88 10.09
N PRO A 135 -19.04 -28.07 9.02
CA PRO A 135 -19.96 -26.96 8.87
C PRO A 135 -21.39 -27.44 8.62
N LEU A 136 -22.36 -26.55 8.88
CA LEU A 136 -23.73 -26.73 8.40
C LEU A 136 -23.76 -26.62 6.87
N ASP A 137 -24.49 -27.52 6.24
CA ASP A 137 -24.78 -27.45 4.81
C ASP A 137 -25.86 -26.39 4.55
N THR A 138 -25.50 -25.36 3.79
CA THR A 138 -26.45 -24.28 3.46
C THR A 138 -27.39 -24.64 2.31
N TYR A 139 -27.11 -25.71 1.55
CA TYR A 139 -28.01 -26.22 0.51
C TYR A 139 -29.16 -27.02 1.10
N ASP A 140 -28.91 -27.75 2.19
CA ASP A 140 -29.93 -28.42 2.97
C ASP A 140 -30.86 -27.41 3.65
N LYS A 141 -32.18 -27.60 3.50
CA LYS A 141 -33.19 -26.63 3.97
C LYS A 141 -33.26 -26.57 5.50
N ASP A 142 -33.07 -27.71 6.17
CA ASP A 142 -33.13 -27.80 7.63
C ASP A 142 -31.89 -27.12 8.26
N GLN A 143 -30.71 -27.48 7.77
CA GLN A 143 -29.44 -26.90 8.22
C GLN A 143 -29.33 -25.41 7.89
N ARG A 144 -29.91 -24.94 6.77
CA ARG A 144 -30.06 -23.50 6.50
C ARG A 144 -30.91 -22.81 7.58
N GLY A 145 -31.97 -23.46 8.05
CA GLY A 145 -32.78 -22.97 9.17
C GLY A 145 -31.98 -22.84 10.46
N LEU A 146 -31.13 -23.83 10.77
CA LEU A 146 -30.21 -23.78 11.92
C LEU A 146 -29.12 -22.71 11.76
N ASN A 147 -28.63 -22.48 10.55
CA ASN A 147 -27.71 -21.38 10.28
C ASN A 147 -28.39 -20.02 10.49
N ASN A 148 -29.66 -19.88 10.08
CA ASN A 148 -30.45 -18.68 10.37
C ASN A 148 -30.68 -18.47 11.88
N LEU A 149 -30.79 -19.56 12.65
CA LEU A 149 -30.83 -19.49 14.12
C LEU A 149 -29.54 -18.90 14.68
N LEU A 150 -28.37 -19.40 14.24
CA LEU A 150 -27.06 -18.84 14.64
C LEU A 150 -26.95 -17.35 14.30
N ASN A 151 -27.32 -16.97 13.07
CA ASN A 151 -27.34 -15.57 12.63
C ASN A 151 -28.25 -14.71 13.52
N SER A 152 -29.44 -15.22 13.86
CA SER A 152 -30.42 -14.49 14.69
C SER A 152 -29.93 -14.25 16.12
N MET A 153 -29.08 -15.14 16.63
CA MET A 153 -28.47 -15.07 17.96
C MET A 153 -27.10 -14.37 17.95
N TRP A 154 -26.61 -13.96 16.78
CA TRP A 154 -25.26 -13.40 16.59
C TRP A 154 -24.17 -14.36 17.10
N TYR A 155 -24.37 -15.65 16.83
CA TYR A 155 -23.42 -16.73 17.08
C TYR A 155 -22.83 -17.31 15.81
N ASP A 156 -23.14 -16.73 14.65
CA ASP A 156 -22.51 -17.09 13.39
C ASP A 156 -21.04 -16.64 13.33
N GLU A 157 -20.30 -17.23 12.39
CA GLU A 157 -18.87 -16.96 12.20
C GLU A 157 -18.55 -15.47 12.05
N ARG A 158 -19.35 -14.70 11.31
CA ARG A 158 -19.06 -13.27 11.08
C ARG A 158 -19.19 -12.49 12.38
N SER A 159 -20.21 -12.80 13.17
CA SER A 159 -20.40 -12.22 14.50
C SER A 159 -19.25 -12.57 15.44
N LEU A 160 -18.79 -13.83 15.44
CA LEU A 160 -17.69 -14.28 16.30
C LEU A 160 -16.34 -13.64 15.92
N ARG A 161 -16.03 -13.53 14.62
CA ARG A 161 -14.81 -12.84 14.14
C ARG A 161 -14.75 -11.37 14.56
N GLY A 162 -15.89 -10.73 14.80
CA GLY A 162 -15.96 -9.35 15.27
C GLY A 162 -15.67 -9.18 16.76
N ILE A 163 -15.74 -10.26 17.53
CA ILE A 163 -15.57 -10.22 18.99
C ILE A 163 -14.40 -11.05 19.51
N LEU A 164 -13.79 -11.89 18.69
CA LEU A 164 -12.74 -12.83 19.06
C LEU A 164 -11.52 -12.63 18.17
N TRP A 165 -10.35 -12.46 18.77
CA TRP A 165 -9.08 -12.33 18.04
C TRP A 165 -7.95 -13.04 18.79
N ALA A 166 -6.90 -13.37 18.06
CA ALA A 166 -5.69 -13.97 18.59
C ALA A 166 -4.48 -13.20 18.07
N GLU A 167 -3.54 -12.91 18.95
CA GLU A 167 -2.32 -12.17 18.64
C GLU A 167 -1.13 -12.70 19.45
N ARG A 168 0.08 -12.45 18.97
CA ARG A 168 1.30 -12.74 19.72
C ARG A 168 1.73 -11.48 20.45
N ASP A 169 1.97 -11.60 21.76
CA ASP A 169 2.49 -10.48 22.55
C ASP A 169 4.01 -10.37 22.40
N GLY A 170 4.46 -9.43 21.55
CA GLY A 170 5.88 -9.14 21.30
C GLY A 170 6.71 -10.38 20.92
N ASP A 171 7.83 -10.57 21.62
CA ASP A 171 8.75 -11.70 21.44
C ASP A 171 8.41 -12.90 22.35
N SER A 172 7.24 -12.92 22.99
CA SER A 172 6.84 -14.00 23.89
C SER A 172 6.61 -15.32 23.15
N ASP A 173 6.55 -16.40 23.94
CA ASP A 173 6.17 -17.75 23.45
C ASP A 173 4.63 -17.96 23.43
N PHE A 174 3.87 -16.93 23.77
CA PHE A 174 2.43 -17.03 24.01
C PHE A 174 1.62 -16.44 22.86
N ILE A 175 0.53 -17.12 22.52
CA ILE A 175 -0.57 -16.56 21.75
C ILE A 175 -1.65 -16.14 22.75
N THR A 176 -1.97 -14.85 22.75
CA THR A 176 -3.06 -14.29 23.55
C THR A 176 -4.34 -14.34 22.72
N VAL A 177 -5.35 -15.02 23.22
CA VAL A 177 -6.68 -15.11 22.60
C VAL A 177 -7.64 -14.30 23.44
N THR A 178 -8.29 -13.31 22.84
CA THR A 178 -9.12 -12.35 23.55
C THR A 178 -10.52 -12.28 22.95
N SER A 179 -11.54 -12.18 23.81
CA SER A 179 -12.92 -11.95 23.42
C SER A 179 -13.55 -10.77 24.15
N GLU A 180 -14.40 -10.02 23.42
CA GLU A 180 -15.23 -8.95 23.95
C GLU A 180 -16.73 -9.30 23.87
N SER A 181 -17.47 -9.26 24.99
CA SER A 181 -18.92 -9.49 24.99
C SER A 181 -19.64 -8.61 26.01
N SER A 182 -20.96 -8.50 25.89
CA SER A 182 -21.83 -7.86 26.88
C SER A 182 -22.14 -8.75 28.09
N ASN A 183 -21.72 -10.00 28.05
CA ASN A 183 -21.85 -10.96 29.14
C ASN A 183 -20.45 -11.48 29.53
N PRO A 184 -20.02 -11.31 30.79
CA PRO A 184 -18.66 -11.68 31.22
C PRO A 184 -18.41 -13.19 31.15
N GLN A 185 -19.44 -14.02 31.35
CA GLN A 185 -19.31 -15.47 31.20
C GLN A 185 -19.16 -15.86 29.73
N MET A 186 -19.86 -15.18 28.83
CA MET A 186 -19.73 -15.42 27.39
C MET A 186 -18.32 -15.08 26.91
N SER A 187 -17.76 -13.94 27.31
CA SER A 187 -16.39 -13.55 26.94
C SER A 187 -15.38 -14.64 27.30
N ALA A 188 -15.45 -15.16 28.52
CA ALA A 188 -14.58 -16.25 28.97
C ALA A 188 -14.85 -17.56 28.21
N PHE A 189 -16.13 -17.91 28.02
CA PHE A 189 -16.54 -19.15 27.36
C PHE A 189 -16.05 -19.23 25.91
N VAL A 190 -16.19 -18.15 25.13
CA VAL A 190 -15.79 -18.13 23.71
C VAL A 190 -14.29 -18.31 23.56
N VAL A 191 -13.49 -17.64 24.39
CA VAL A 191 -12.04 -17.78 24.38
C VAL A 191 -11.63 -19.22 24.71
N ASN A 192 -12.14 -19.77 25.82
CA ASN A 192 -11.80 -21.14 26.23
C ASN A 192 -12.27 -22.17 25.19
N ALA A 193 -13.45 -21.97 24.60
CA ALA A 193 -13.96 -22.82 23.53
C ALA A 193 -13.05 -22.79 22.30
N LEU A 194 -12.58 -21.61 21.86
CA LEU A 194 -11.65 -21.53 20.73
C LEU A 194 -10.32 -22.19 21.06
N CYS A 195 -9.75 -21.93 22.25
CA CYS A 195 -8.49 -22.54 22.68
C CYS A 195 -8.59 -24.08 22.67
N GLU A 196 -9.65 -24.63 23.26
CA GLU A 196 -9.86 -26.08 23.34
C GLU A 196 -10.05 -26.71 21.95
N GLU A 197 -10.91 -26.13 21.11
CA GLU A 197 -11.16 -26.63 19.75
C GLU A 197 -9.92 -26.51 18.87
N PHE A 198 -9.15 -25.42 19.00
CA PHE A 198 -7.90 -25.24 18.27
C PHE A 198 -6.82 -26.23 18.70
N ILE A 199 -6.57 -26.38 20.01
CA ILE A 199 -5.58 -27.33 20.53
C ILE A 199 -5.97 -28.75 20.12
N SER A 200 -7.25 -29.10 20.21
CA SER A 200 -7.76 -30.41 19.78
C SER A 200 -7.54 -30.61 18.27
N TYR A 201 -7.92 -29.64 17.44
CA TYR A 201 -7.72 -29.70 15.98
C TYR A 201 -6.25 -29.84 15.60
N TYR A 202 -5.37 -29.03 16.21
CA TYR A 202 -3.93 -29.08 15.96
C TYR A 202 -3.34 -30.44 16.34
N THR A 203 -3.69 -30.93 17.53
CA THR A 203 -3.20 -32.22 18.05
C THR A 203 -3.69 -33.41 17.21
N HIS A 204 -4.95 -33.41 16.77
CA HIS A 204 -5.52 -34.53 16.03
C HIS A 204 -5.24 -34.47 14.53
N THR A 205 -5.11 -33.28 13.94
CA THR A 205 -4.97 -33.16 12.48
C THR A 205 -3.52 -32.91 12.09
N VAL A 206 -2.89 -31.87 12.64
CA VAL A 206 -1.55 -31.46 12.21
C VAL A 206 -0.50 -32.42 12.75
N ARG A 207 -0.51 -32.67 14.05
CA ARG A 207 0.46 -33.57 14.68
C ARG A 207 0.31 -35.02 14.20
N GLN A 208 -0.92 -35.45 13.92
CA GLN A 208 -1.15 -36.77 13.33
C GLN A 208 -0.57 -36.84 11.91
N ASN A 209 -0.81 -35.84 11.06
CA ASN A 209 -0.22 -35.79 9.72
C ASN A 209 1.32 -35.81 9.75
N GLU A 210 1.95 -35.11 10.71
CA GLU A 210 3.40 -35.17 10.91
C GLU A 210 3.86 -36.58 11.29
N THR A 211 3.14 -37.23 12.21
CA THR A 211 3.42 -38.61 12.64
C THR A 211 3.25 -39.60 11.49
N ASP A 212 2.21 -39.43 10.66
CA ASP A 212 1.94 -40.25 9.49
C ASP A 212 3.03 -40.07 8.43
N ALA A 213 3.52 -38.84 8.22
CA ALA A 213 4.63 -38.56 7.31
C ALA A 213 5.94 -39.23 7.78
N VAL A 214 6.26 -39.15 9.08
CA VAL A 214 7.41 -39.87 9.66
C VAL A 214 7.26 -41.38 9.49
N THR A 215 6.07 -41.92 9.73
CA THR A 215 5.77 -43.36 9.60
C THR A 215 5.91 -43.82 8.14
N PHE A 216 5.38 -43.04 7.20
CA PHE A 216 5.53 -43.30 5.77
C PHE A 216 7.00 -43.29 5.34
N LEU A 217 7.76 -42.27 5.75
CA LEU A 217 9.19 -42.17 5.45
C LEU A 217 10.00 -43.29 6.10
N ALA A 218 9.64 -43.73 7.31
CA ALA A 218 10.27 -44.89 7.95
C ALA A 218 10.03 -46.18 7.16
N GLY A 219 8.81 -46.39 6.68
CA GLY A 219 8.46 -47.53 5.82
C GLY A 219 9.22 -47.51 4.50
N LEU A 220 9.25 -46.35 3.83
CA LEU A 220 9.99 -46.16 2.58
C LEU A 220 11.50 -46.31 2.78
N LEU A 221 12.05 -45.81 3.89
CA LEU A 221 13.47 -45.96 4.24
C LEU A 221 13.83 -47.45 4.38
N ASN A 222 12.98 -48.22 5.04
CA ASN A 222 13.18 -49.67 5.16
C ASN A 222 13.09 -50.37 3.81
N GLU A 223 12.13 -50.01 2.96
CA GLU A 223 12.01 -50.55 1.59
C GLU A 223 13.28 -50.29 0.76
N LYS A 224 13.79 -49.04 0.78
CA LYS A 224 15.00 -48.65 0.06
C LYS A 224 16.25 -49.33 0.63
N ARG A 225 16.33 -49.51 1.95
CA ARG A 225 17.39 -50.29 2.59
C ARG A 225 17.39 -51.74 2.12
N GLU A 226 16.23 -52.38 2.06
CA GLU A 226 16.09 -53.75 1.55
C GLU A 226 16.45 -53.84 0.06
N ALA A 227 16.06 -52.86 -0.75
CA ALA A 227 16.46 -52.79 -2.16
C ALA A 227 17.98 -52.66 -2.31
N LEU A 228 18.63 -51.79 -1.53
CA LEU A 228 20.08 -51.63 -1.49
C LEU A 228 20.80 -52.93 -1.08
N ASN A 229 20.30 -53.62 -0.04
CA ASN A 229 20.83 -54.89 0.41
C ASN A 229 20.72 -55.97 -0.69
N ARG A 230 19.58 -56.04 -1.39
CA ARG A 230 19.40 -56.95 -2.54
C ARG A 230 20.38 -56.67 -3.67
N LYS A 231 20.60 -55.40 -4.04
CA LYS A 231 21.57 -55.02 -5.07
C LYS A 231 23.01 -55.35 -4.66
N THR A 232 23.36 -55.07 -3.41
CA THR A 232 24.65 -55.45 -2.83
C THR A 232 24.87 -56.97 -2.91
N ALA A 233 23.86 -57.75 -2.49
CA ALA A 233 23.92 -59.22 -2.53
C ALA A 233 24.01 -59.77 -3.97
N GLN A 234 23.30 -59.18 -4.93
CA GLN A 234 23.39 -59.55 -6.35
C GLN A 234 24.80 -59.35 -6.91
N LEU A 235 25.40 -58.18 -6.65
CA LEU A 235 26.77 -57.89 -7.04
C LEU A 235 27.75 -58.87 -6.38
N GLN A 236 27.61 -59.11 -5.08
CA GLN A 236 28.47 -60.03 -4.34
C GLN A 236 28.36 -61.46 -4.85
N GLN A 237 27.13 -61.95 -5.06
CA GLN A 237 26.87 -63.30 -5.56
C GLN A 237 27.46 -63.49 -6.96
N TYR A 238 27.28 -62.51 -7.85
CA TYR A 238 27.85 -62.55 -9.20
C TYR A 238 29.38 -62.62 -9.15
N LYS A 239 30.01 -61.83 -8.27
CA LYS A 239 31.46 -61.85 -8.05
C LYS A 239 31.95 -63.20 -7.53
N ILE A 240 31.22 -63.83 -6.61
CA ILE A 240 31.55 -65.14 -6.06
C ILE A 240 31.41 -66.24 -7.11
N GLU A 241 30.26 -66.30 -7.80
CA GLU A 241 29.93 -67.32 -8.81
C GLU A 241 30.94 -67.35 -9.96
N HIS A 242 31.38 -66.16 -10.39
CA HIS A 242 32.30 -66.01 -11.53
C HIS A 242 33.76 -65.81 -11.09
N GLY A 243 34.07 -65.88 -9.79
CA GLY A 243 35.43 -65.76 -9.25
C GLY A 243 36.11 -64.41 -9.50
N VAL A 244 35.34 -63.34 -9.66
CA VAL A 244 35.82 -62.02 -10.10
C VAL A 244 35.79 -61.01 -8.95
N LEU A 245 36.86 -61.03 -8.14
CA LEU A 245 37.06 -60.10 -7.03
C LEU A 245 37.50 -58.70 -7.49
N ASN A 246 38.42 -58.63 -8.45
CA ASN A 246 38.97 -57.37 -8.98
C ASN A 246 39.24 -57.45 -10.49
N ILE A 247 38.17 -57.35 -11.30
CA ILE A 247 38.25 -57.41 -12.77
C ILE A 247 39.08 -56.26 -13.32
N ASP A 248 38.96 -55.05 -12.76
CA ASP A 248 39.69 -53.88 -13.22
C ASP A 248 41.21 -54.07 -13.12
N GLU A 249 41.70 -54.61 -12.00
CA GLU A 249 43.12 -54.89 -11.79
C GLU A 249 43.63 -56.03 -12.69
N GLN A 250 42.84 -57.11 -12.82
CA GLN A 250 43.19 -58.25 -13.68
C GLN A 250 43.22 -57.87 -15.17
N SER A 251 42.20 -57.14 -15.65
CA SER A 251 42.11 -56.66 -17.03
C SER A 251 43.25 -55.70 -17.36
N ARG A 252 43.61 -54.79 -16.45
CA ARG A 252 44.79 -53.91 -16.61
C ARG A 252 46.10 -54.70 -16.69
N GLY A 253 46.26 -55.73 -15.87
CA GLY A 253 47.44 -56.60 -15.89
C GLY A 253 47.60 -57.34 -17.22
N ILE A 254 46.53 -57.97 -17.72
CA ILE A 254 46.56 -58.69 -19.01
C ILE A 254 46.79 -57.72 -20.17
N PHE A 255 46.14 -56.55 -20.15
CA PHE A 255 46.35 -55.53 -21.18
C PHE A 255 47.81 -55.03 -21.21
N SER A 256 48.43 -54.82 -20.05
CA SER A 256 49.84 -54.46 -19.94
C SER A 256 50.78 -55.54 -20.53
N GLN A 257 50.45 -56.82 -20.31
CA GLN A 257 51.17 -57.94 -20.93
C GLN A 257 50.99 -57.95 -22.45
N ILE A 258 49.77 -57.76 -22.97
CA ILE A 258 49.52 -57.66 -24.41
C ILE A 258 50.36 -56.55 -25.04
N MET A 259 50.44 -55.38 -24.39
CA MET A 259 51.28 -54.28 -24.87
C MET A 259 52.78 -54.65 -24.89
N THR A 260 53.27 -55.31 -23.85
CA THR A 260 54.67 -55.77 -23.78
C THR A 260 54.99 -56.77 -24.88
N TYR A 261 54.12 -57.74 -25.14
CA TYR A 261 54.33 -58.73 -26.20
C TYR A 261 54.24 -58.12 -27.60
N ASN A 262 53.34 -57.14 -27.82
CA ASN A 262 53.28 -56.42 -29.09
C ASN A 262 54.57 -55.63 -29.36
N ASP A 263 55.13 -54.96 -28.35
CA ASP A 263 56.41 -54.23 -28.47
C ASP A 263 57.58 -55.17 -28.82
N ARG A 264 57.61 -56.36 -28.18
CA ARG A 264 58.59 -57.41 -28.48
C ARG A 264 58.40 -58.01 -29.87
N ARG A 265 57.17 -58.18 -30.33
CA ARG A 265 56.88 -58.62 -31.71
C ARG A 265 57.41 -57.62 -32.72
N LEU A 266 57.10 -56.33 -32.52
CA LEU A 266 57.56 -55.25 -33.39
C LEU A 266 59.09 -55.16 -33.45
N SER A 267 59.75 -55.33 -32.30
CA SER A 267 61.20 -55.39 -32.22
C SER A 267 61.76 -56.55 -33.03
N ALA A 268 61.19 -57.76 -32.89
CA ALA A 268 61.61 -58.93 -33.65
C ALA A 268 61.32 -58.80 -35.16
N GLU A 269 60.20 -58.19 -35.56
CA GLU A 269 59.87 -57.87 -36.96
C GLU A 269 60.91 -56.93 -37.59
N LYS A 270 61.32 -55.90 -36.83
CA LYS A 270 62.39 -54.99 -37.24
C LYS A 270 63.72 -55.72 -37.39
N ASP A 271 64.05 -56.62 -36.46
CA ASP A 271 65.27 -57.44 -36.53
C ASP A 271 65.26 -58.35 -37.77
N VAL A 272 64.14 -59.02 -38.05
CA VAL A 272 63.98 -59.84 -39.28
C VAL A 272 64.21 -59.00 -40.53
N ALA A 273 63.56 -57.84 -40.65
CA ALA A 273 63.71 -56.96 -41.81
C ALA A 273 65.17 -56.46 -41.97
N SER A 274 65.82 -56.12 -40.85
CA SER A 274 67.22 -55.69 -40.80
C SER A 274 68.17 -56.81 -41.26
N TYR A 275 67.99 -58.02 -40.72
CA TYR A 275 68.81 -59.18 -41.09
C TYR A 275 68.59 -59.58 -42.54
N GLU A 276 67.34 -59.61 -43.04
CA GLU A 276 67.04 -59.92 -44.44
C GLU A 276 67.67 -58.91 -45.41
N GLY A 277 67.60 -57.61 -45.10
CA GLY A 277 68.26 -56.57 -45.88
C GLY A 277 69.78 -56.75 -45.91
N THR A 278 70.38 -57.09 -44.76
CA THR A 278 71.83 -57.32 -44.65
C THR A 278 72.26 -58.58 -45.39
N ILE A 279 71.51 -59.69 -45.25
CA ILE A 279 71.74 -60.94 -45.99
C ILE A 279 71.62 -60.69 -47.50
N LYS A 280 70.62 -59.92 -47.95
CA LYS A 280 70.46 -59.55 -49.37
C LYS A 280 71.68 -58.76 -49.89
N ASN A 281 72.18 -57.81 -49.11
CA ASN A 281 73.39 -57.06 -49.44
C ASN A 281 74.63 -57.97 -49.51
N ILE A 282 74.78 -58.92 -48.58
CA ILE A 282 75.86 -59.91 -48.58
C ILE A 282 75.75 -60.83 -49.81
N ASN A 283 74.54 -61.31 -50.13
CA ASN A 283 74.28 -62.12 -51.33
C ASN A 283 74.70 -61.40 -52.62
N GLY A 284 74.51 -60.08 -52.68
CA GLY A 284 74.96 -59.23 -53.80
C GLY A 284 76.47 -59.23 -54.04
N LYS A 285 77.30 -59.59 -53.04
CA LYS A 285 78.77 -59.65 -53.13
C LYS A 285 79.32 -60.99 -53.62
N PHE A 286 78.45 -61.97 -53.86
CA PHE A 286 78.80 -63.30 -54.38
C PHE A 286 78.39 -63.45 -55.85
N ASP A 287 79.26 -64.06 -56.67
CA ASP A 287 78.98 -64.39 -58.07
C ASP A 287 78.00 -65.58 -58.18
N PRO A 288 77.30 -65.79 -59.32
CA PRO A 288 76.30 -66.86 -59.45
C PRO A 288 76.81 -68.27 -59.12
N LYS A 289 78.09 -68.56 -59.43
CA LYS A 289 78.73 -69.85 -59.11
C LYS A 289 79.03 -69.99 -57.60
N ASP A 290 79.44 -68.90 -56.95
CA ASP A 290 79.67 -68.85 -55.49
C ASP A 290 78.36 -69.11 -54.73
N ARG A 291 77.24 -68.54 -55.21
CA ARG A 291 75.92 -68.71 -54.59
C ARG A 291 75.45 -70.16 -54.65
N GLN A 292 75.59 -70.82 -55.81
CA GLN A 292 75.18 -72.22 -55.98
C GLN A 292 75.99 -73.15 -55.05
N TYR A 293 77.27 -72.87 -54.84
CA TYR A 293 78.11 -73.61 -53.90
C TYR A 293 77.68 -73.38 -52.44
N ILE A 294 77.46 -72.12 -52.06
CA ILE A 294 77.00 -71.76 -50.71
C ILE A 294 75.63 -72.39 -50.41
N GLU A 295 74.69 -72.33 -51.35
CA GLU A 295 73.35 -72.94 -51.21
C GLU A 295 73.40 -74.47 -51.12
N ALA A 296 74.25 -75.13 -51.91
CA ALA A 296 74.47 -76.57 -51.82
C ALA A 296 75.10 -76.99 -50.48
N SER A 297 75.98 -76.14 -49.95
CA SER A 297 76.62 -76.34 -48.64
C SER A 297 75.59 -76.15 -47.51
N LEU A 298 74.79 -75.09 -47.58
CA LEU A 298 73.67 -74.79 -46.67
C LEU A 298 72.63 -75.92 -46.60
N ASN A 299 72.28 -76.53 -47.74
CA ASN A 299 71.32 -77.64 -47.74
C ASN A 299 71.83 -78.90 -47.02
N LYS A 300 73.14 -79.18 -47.07
CA LYS A 300 73.75 -80.27 -46.28
C LYS A 300 73.95 -79.89 -44.81
N TYR A 301 74.21 -78.61 -44.52
CA TYR A 301 74.26 -78.10 -43.14
C TYR A 301 72.90 -78.22 -42.45
N ASN A 302 71.81 -77.88 -43.14
CA ASN A 302 70.44 -77.99 -42.62
C ASN A 302 70.07 -79.39 -42.15
N THR A 303 70.74 -80.44 -42.65
CA THR A 303 70.52 -81.83 -42.21
C THR A 303 71.41 -82.26 -41.04
N SER A 304 72.57 -81.61 -40.83
CA SER A 304 73.50 -81.95 -39.74
C SER A 304 73.30 -81.15 -38.46
N VAL A 305 72.61 -79.99 -38.52
CA VAL A 305 72.39 -79.10 -37.38
C VAL A 305 70.93 -79.02 -36.91
N THR A 306 70.05 -79.84 -37.48
CA THR A 306 68.61 -79.85 -37.18
C THR A 306 68.34 -80.02 -35.68
N ALA A 307 69.07 -80.91 -34.99
CA ALA A 307 68.89 -81.13 -33.55
C ALA A 307 69.19 -79.86 -32.71
N THR A 308 70.26 -79.13 -33.06
CA THR A 308 70.63 -77.88 -32.38
C THR A 308 69.65 -76.75 -32.74
N GLN A 309 69.12 -76.73 -33.97
CA GLN A 309 68.06 -75.79 -34.38
C GLN A 309 66.75 -76.05 -33.63
N ASP A 310 66.37 -77.32 -33.46
CA ASP A 310 65.21 -77.71 -32.66
C ASP A 310 65.38 -77.33 -31.18
N GLU A 311 66.57 -77.50 -30.61
CA GLU A 311 66.90 -77.02 -29.26
C GLU A 311 66.76 -75.49 -29.15
N LEU A 312 67.25 -74.75 -30.15
CA LEU A 312 67.16 -73.30 -30.21
C LEU A 312 65.71 -72.82 -30.33
N HIS A 313 64.89 -73.49 -31.13
CA HIS A 313 63.45 -73.27 -31.21
C HIS A 313 62.75 -73.59 -29.88
N ALA A 314 63.11 -74.68 -29.21
CA ALA A 314 62.56 -75.04 -27.90
C ALA A 314 62.92 -73.99 -26.82
N LEU A 315 64.17 -73.51 -26.80
CA LEU A 315 64.61 -72.45 -25.90
C LEU A 315 63.96 -71.10 -26.22
N THR A 316 63.76 -70.78 -27.51
CA THR A 316 63.05 -69.56 -27.94
C THR A 316 61.60 -69.58 -27.50
N ASN A 317 60.91 -70.72 -27.63
CA ASN A 317 59.58 -70.91 -27.07
C ASN A 317 59.59 -70.74 -25.54
N LYS A 318 60.56 -71.36 -24.84
CA LYS A 318 60.71 -71.20 -23.38
C LYS A 318 60.92 -69.74 -22.97
N TYR A 319 61.71 -68.98 -23.72
CA TYR A 319 61.99 -67.56 -23.47
C TYR A 319 60.74 -66.70 -23.61
N VAL A 320 59.93 -66.93 -24.64
CA VAL A 320 58.65 -66.23 -24.81
C VAL A 320 57.69 -66.61 -23.69
N ARG A 321 57.56 -67.91 -23.37
CA ARG A 321 56.66 -68.40 -22.31
C ARG A 321 57.06 -67.96 -20.90
N SER A 322 58.34 -67.73 -20.64
CA SER A 322 58.85 -67.22 -19.37
C SER A 322 58.73 -65.70 -19.24
N ASN A 323 57.99 -65.04 -20.14
CA ASN A 323 57.88 -63.59 -20.20
C ASN A 323 59.26 -62.92 -20.38
N PHE A 324 60.06 -63.43 -21.30
CA PHE A 324 61.37 -62.89 -21.69
C PHE A 324 62.43 -62.95 -20.59
N ASP A 325 62.47 -64.06 -19.83
CA ASP A 325 63.47 -64.30 -18.78
C ASP A 325 64.91 -64.20 -19.32
N PRO A 326 65.73 -63.25 -18.81
CA PRO A 326 67.14 -63.10 -19.22
C PRO A 326 67.98 -64.37 -19.06
N ALA A 327 67.68 -65.24 -18.10
CA ALA A 327 68.41 -66.49 -17.90
C ALA A 327 68.21 -67.47 -19.09
N VAL A 328 67.00 -67.51 -19.67
CA VAL A 328 66.73 -68.32 -20.86
C VAL A 328 67.36 -67.67 -22.10
N LYS A 329 67.43 -66.33 -22.16
CA LYS A 329 68.17 -65.63 -23.22
C LYS A 329 69.65 -66.01 -23.24
N ALA A 330 70.30 -66.13 -22.08
CA ALA A 330 71.68 -66.59 -21.99
C ALA A 330 71.87 -68.03 -22.52
N GLN A 331 70.87 -68.91 -22.30
CA GLN A 331 70.87 -70.27 -22.86
C GLN A 331 70.75 -70.24 -24.39
N ILE A 332 69.85 -69.42 -24.93
CA ILE A 332 69.70 -69.19 -26.39
C ILE A 332 71.03 -68.71 -26.98
N ASP A 333 71.69 -67.75 -26.33
CA ASP A 333 72.95 -67.19 -26.83
C ASP A 333 74.08 -68.23 -26.79
N SER A 334 74.12 -69.08 -25.75
CA SER A 334 75.06 -70.21 -25.66
C SER A 334 74.84 -71.23 -26.78
N VAL A 335 73.59 -71.67 -27.01
CA VAL A 335 73.25 -72.63 -28.07
C VAL A 335 73.47 -72.02 -29.46
N THR A 336 73.17 -70.73 -29.64
CA THR A 336 73.48 -69.98 -30.87
C THR A 336 74.99 -70.01 -31.15
N LYS A 337 75.82 -69.78 -30.14
CA LYS A 337 77.28 -69.84 -30.28
C LYS A 337 77.76 -71.25 -30.64
N THR A 338 77.23 -72.28 -29.99
CA THR A 338 77.52 -73.69 -30.33
C THR A 338 77.13 -74.01 -31.76
N LEU A 339 75.95 -73.55 -32.19
CA LEU A 339 75.46 -73.72 -33.56
C LEU A 339 76.39 -73.02 -34.56
N SER A 340 76.76 -71.76 -34.32
CA SER A 340 77.73 -71.02 -35.14
C SER A 340 79.08 -71.74 -35.24
N GLN A 341 79.56 -72.34 -34.14
CA GLN A 341 80.82 -73.11 -34.10
C GLN A 341 80.72 -74.43 -34.87
N GLN A 342 79.62 -75.18 -34.71
CA GLN A 342 79.35 -76.40 -35.49
C GLN A 342 79.34 -76.10 -37.00
N ILE A 343 78.76 -74.97 -37.38
CA ILE A 343 78.71 -74.53 -38.77
C ILE A 343 80.11 -74.14 -39.28
N ALA A 344 80.89 -73.38 -38.50
CA ALA A 344 82.27 -73.03 -38.86
C ALA A 344 83.15 -74.28 -39.08
N LEU A 345 83.06 -75.28 -38.18
CA LEU A 345 83.82 -76.53 -38.29
C LEU A 345 83.43 -77.39 -39.50
N THR A 346 82.18 -77.31 -39.95
CA THR A 346 81.72 -78.05 -41.13
C THR A 346 82.13 -77.33 -42.43
N SER A 347 82.37 -76.01 -42.38
CA SER A 347 82.90 -75.22 -43.49
C SER A 347 84.39 -75.49 -43.78
N ASP A 348 85.19 -75.79 -42.76
CA ASP A 348 86.64 -76.06 -42.88
C ASP A 348 86.98 -77.43 -43.51
N LYS A 349 86.02 -78.37 -43.56
CA LYS A 349 86.28 -79.76 -43.96
C LYS A 349 86.37 -80.00 -45.48
N TYR A 350 86.30 -78.94 -46.30
CA TYR A 350 86.33 -79.02 -47.77
C TYR A 350 87.62 -78.39 -48.34
N LEU A 351 88.64 -79.24 -48.51
CA LEU A 351 90.05 -78.96 -48.85
C LEU A 351 90.35 -78.32 -50.23
N THR A 352 89.35 -77.77 -50.94
CA THR A 352 89.57 -76.92 -52.13
C THR A 352 88.48 -75.86 -52.18
N ASN A 353 88.63 -74.80 -51.37
CA ASN A 353 87.64 -73.73 -51.28
C ASN A 353 88.00 -72.58 -52.24
N PRO A 354 87.26 -72.35 -53.36
CA PRO A 354 87.44 -71.16 -54.20
C PRO A 354 87.07 -69.83 -53.49
N LEU A 355 86.60 -69.87 -52.25
CA LEU A 355 86.11 -68.75 -51.45
C LEU A 355 86.92 -68.43 -50.19
N ALA A 356 88.17 -68.92 -50.05
CA ALA A 356 89.01 -68.65 -48.87
C ALA A 356 89.16 -67.14 -48.55
N THR A 357 89.06 -66.25 -49.55
CA THR A 357 89.09 -64.79 -49.36
C THR A 357 87.74 -64.15 -48.96
N LYS A 358 86.62 -64.90 -49.02
CA LYS A 358 85.26 -64.44 -48.68
C LYS A 358 84.67 -65.17 -47.47
N GLU A 359 85.46 -65.95 -46.74
CA GLU A 359 85.05 -66.77 -45.59
C GLU A 359 84.32 -65.97 -44.51
N ASN A 360 84.83 -64.78 -44.17
CA ASN A 360 84.20 -63.87 -43.20
C ASN A 360 82.77 -63.47 -43.60
N LEU A 361 82.50 -63.26 -44.90
CA LEU A 361 81.16 -62.91 -45.39
C LEU A 361 80.21 -64.11 -45.33
N VAL A 362 80.71 -65.33 -45.53
CA VAL A 362 79.93 -66.57 -45.40
C VAL A 362 79.55 -66.79 -43.94
N THR A 363 80.50 -66.70 -43.00
CA THR A 363 80.24 -66.81 -41.57
C THR A 363 79.28 -65.71 -41.07
N GLN A 364 79.45 -64.47 -41.54
CA GLN A 364 78.53 -63.37 -41.22
C GLN A 364 77.12 -63.63 -41.76
N LYS A 365 76.99 -64.13 -42.99
CA LYS A 365 75.69 -64.48 -43.58
C LYS A 365 74.99 -65.55 -42.76
N ILE A 366 75.68 -66.63 -42.40
CA ILE A 366 75.09 -67.74 -41.65
C ILE A 366 74.62 -67.26 -40.27
N ASN A 367 75.43 -66.47 -39.56
CA ASN A 367 75.03 -65.92 -38.26
C ASN A 367 73.77 -65.03 -38.38
N LEU A 368 73.67 -64.23 -39.44
CA LEU A 368 72.48 -63.42 -39.71
C LEU A 368 71.26 -64.28 -40.08
N GLU A 369 71.44 -65.37 -40.82
CA GLU A 369 70.37 -66.32 -41.14
C GLU A 369 69.86 -67.02 -39.87
N ILE A 370 70.75 -67.41 -38.96
CA ILE A 370 70.38 -67.95 -37.64
C ILE A 370 69.62 -66.91 -36.82
N SER A 371 70.13 -65.68 -36.70
CA SER A 371 69.45 -64.61 -35.95
C SER A 371 68.09 -64.27 -36.55
N ARG A 372 67.97 -64.26 -37.89
CA ARG A 372 66.69 -64.09 -38.59
C ARG A 372 65.73 -65.22 -38.26
N ASP A 373 66.19 -66.46 -38.26
CA ASP A 373 65.32 -67.62 -38.02
C ASP A 373 64.86 -67.69 -36.56
N ILE A 374 65.73 -67.33 -35.60
CA ILE A 374 65.34 -67.12 -34.18
C ILE A 374 64.29 -66.02 -34.06
N ALA A 375 64.49 -64.87 -34.73
CA ALA A 375 63.57 -63.75 -34.67
C ALA A 375 62.21 -64.09 -35.30
N LYS A 376 62.18 -64.76 -36.45
CA LYS A 376 60.95 -65.30 -37.07
C LYS A 376 60.23 -66.29 -36.17
N TYR A 377 60.98 -67.19 -35.53
CA TYR A 377 60.40 -68.15 -34.61
C TYR A 377 59.87 -67.47 -33.33
N SER A 378 60.57 -66.44 -32.83
CA SER A 378 60.10 -65.62 -31.71
C SER A 378 58.79 -64.93 -32.04
N ILE A 379 58.65 -64.33 -33.24
CA ILE A 379 57.38 -63.74 -33.70
C ILE A 379 56.26 -64.77 -33.63
N LYS A 380 56.47 -65.98 -34.17
CA LYS A 380 55.49 -67.06 -34.14
C LYS A 380 55.05 -67.44 -32.72
N GLU A 381 55.97 -67.55 -31.77
CA GLU A 381 55.64 -67.88 -30.38
C GLU A 381 55.00 -66.69 -29.64
N ILE A 382 55.41 -65.46 -29.95
CA ILE A 382 54.80 -64.23 -29.43
C ILE A 382 53.36 -64.12 -29.93
N ASP A 383 53.08 -64.40 -31.20
CA ASP A 383 51.72 -64.41 -31.75
C ASP A 383 50.82 -65.44 -31.08
N LYS A 384 51.34 -66.64 -30.79
CA LYS A 384 50.61 -67.64 -30.00
C LYS A 384 50.31 -67.14 -28.59
N ALA A 385 51.28 -66.50 -27.93
CA ALA A 385 51.09 -65.95 -26.60
C ALA A 385 50.08 -64.78 -26.60
N LEU A 386 50.16 -63.88 -27.59
CA LEU A 386 49.20 -62.80 -27.81
C LEU A 386 47.80 -63.33 -28.09
N ALA A 387 47.65 -64.37 -28.91
CA ALA A 387 46.36 -65.02 -29.14
C ALA A 387 45.77 -65.57 -27.83
N GLY A 388 46.60 -66.20 -26.99
CA GLY A 388 46.20 -66.67 -25.66
C GLY A 388 45.81 -65.54 -24.70
N LEU A 389 46.58 -64.45 -24.66
CA LEU A 389 46.29 -63.29 -23.83
C LEU A 389 45.03 -62.55 -24.29
N ASN A 390 44.84 -62.39 -25.61
CA ASN A 390 43.64 -61.79 -26.19
C ASN A 390 42.39 -62.65 -25.91
N ALA A 391 42.49 -63.98 -26.01
CA ALA A 391 41.38 -64.87 -25.66
C ALA A 391 41.00 -64.75 -24.17
N LYS A 392 41.99 -64.71 -23.28
CA LYS A 392 41.76 -64.46 -21.85
C LYS A 392 41.16 -63.08 -21.59
N PHE A 393 41.65 -62.04 -22.26
CA PHE A 393 41.12 -60.68 -22.15
C PHE A 393 39.66 -60.61 -22.63
N GLN A 394 39.34 -61.21 -23.78
CA GLN A 394 37.98 -61.30 -24.32
C GLN A 394 37.03 -62.05 -23.38
N GLN A 395 37.50 -63.07 -22.67
CA GLN A 395 36.69 -63.76 -21.66
C GLN A 395 36.35 -62.87 -20.47
N LEU A 396 37.15 -61.86 -20.13
CA LEU A 396 36.90 -60.94 -19.02
C LEU A 396 35.92 -59.80 -19.36
N VAL A 397 35.81 -59.41 -20.63
CA VAL A 397 35.01 -58.25 -21.06
C VAL A 397 33.52 -58.36 -20.66
N PRO A 398 32.82 -59.49 -20.86
CA PRO A 398 31.42 -59.61 -20.44
C PRO A 398 31.24 -59.46 -18.93
N PHE A 399 32.19 -59.97 -18.13
CA PHE A 399 32.13 -59.87 -16.67
C PHE A 399 32.33 -58.42 -16.21
N ASP A 400 33.26 -57.67 -16.82
CA ASP A 400 33.48 -56.24 -16.54
C ASP A 400 32.22 -55.39 -16.80
N ALA A 401 31.57 -55.59 -17.96
CA ALA A 401 30.37 -54.86 -18.34
C ALA A 401 29.21 -55.09 -17.34
N THR A 402 29.00 -56.35 -16.93
CA THR A 402 27.95 -56.69 -15.95
C THR A 402 28.29 -56.15 -14.55
N VAL A 403 29.56 -56.24 -14.11
CA VAL A 403 29.98 -55.66 -12.82
C VAL A 403 29.77 -54.15 -12.81
N LYS A 404 30.10 -53.44 -13.90
CA LYS A 404 29.83 -52.00 -14.02
C LYS A 404 28.33 -51.68 -13.96
N THR A 405 27.50 -52.51 -14.59
CA THR A 405 26.03 -52.36 -14.53
C THR A 405 25.53 -52.52 -13.09
N TYR A 406 25.96 -53.57 -12.39
CA TYR A 406 25.58 -53.76 -10.98
C TYR A 406 26.13 -52.67 -10.05
N ASN A 407 27.34 -52.17 -10.28
CA ASN A 407 27.86 -51.01 -9.53
C ASN A 407 26.99 -49.77 -9.76
N PHE A 408 26.59 -49.50 -11.01
CA PHE A 408 25.71 -48.37 -11.33
C PHE A 408 24.33 -48.51 -10.66
N GLU A 409 23.73 -49.71 -10.69
CA GLU A 409 22.47 -49.99 -9.99
C GLU A 409 22.61 -49.86 -8.47
N LEU A 410 23.75 -50.26 -7.91
CA LEU A 410 24.07 -50.12 -6.49
C LEU A 410 24.20 -48.64 -6.09
N ASP A 411 24.88 -47.84 -6.90
CA ASP A 411 25.02 -46.39 -6.68
C ASP A 411 23.66 -45.67 -6.71
N ILE A 412 22.79 -46.04 -7.65
CA ILE A 412 21.41 -45.52 -7.69
C ILE A 412 20.67 -45.89 -6.40
N ALA A 413 20.69 -47.17 -6.02
CA ALA A 413 20.00 -47.64 -4.80
C ALA A 413 20.57 -46.97 -3.54
N SER A 414 21.88 -46.72 -3.48
CA SER A 414 22.54 -46.03 -2.37
C SER A 414 22.07 -44.58 -2.29
N LYS A 415 22.02 -43.88 -3.42
CA LYS A 415 21.53 -42.51 -3.49
C LYS A 415 20.06 -42.40 -3.09
N GLU A 416 19.20 -43.27 -3.63
CA GLU A 416 17.78 -43.30 -3.24
C GLU A 416 17.59 -43.53 -1.73
N TYR A 417 18.38 -44.44 -1.15
CA TYR A 417 18.37 -44.68 0.30
C TYR A 417 18.81 -43.44 1.08
N LEU A 418 19.91 -42.79 0.68
CA LEU A 418 20.42 -41.59 1.35
C LEU A 418 19.46 -40.41 1.25
N ASP A 419 18.82 -40.21 0.09
CA ASP A 419 17.83 -39.15 -0.11
C ASP A 419 16.62 -39.35 0.83
N VAL A 420 16.11 -40.58 0.92
CA VAL A 420 15.02 -40.92 1.85
C VAL A 420 15.48 -40.82 3.30
N LEU A 421 16.70 -41.24 3.64
CA LEU A 421 17.27 -41.13 4.99
C LEU A 421 17.35 -39.66 5.42
N ASN A 422 17.85 -38.78 4.55
CA ASN A 422 17.94 -37.35 4.83
C ASN A 422 16.54 -36.75 5.03
N LYS A 423 15.58 -37.09 4.16
CA LYS A 423 14.20 -36.62 4.29
C LYS A 423 13.52 -37.14 5.56
N TYR A 424 13.76 -38.41 5.90
CA TYR A 424 13.29 -39.01 7.15
C TYR A 424 13.87 -38.28 8.36
N ASN A 425 15.19 -38.05 8.41
CA ASN A 425 15.83 -37.35 9.51
C ASN A 425 15.31 -35.91 9.65
N GLU A 426 15.18 -35.16 8.55
CA GLU A 426 14.64 -33.80 8.55
C GLU A 426 13.21 -33.77 9.11
N THR A 427 12.33 -34.64 8.59
CA THR A 427 10.91 -34.69 8.99
C THR A 427 10.74 -35.21 10.42
N ASN A 428 11.55 -36.19 10.83
CA ASN A 428 11.53 -36.74 12.19
C ASN A 428 12.02 -35.71 13.22
N LEU A 429 13.05 -34.91 12.88
CA LEU A 429 13.47 -33.79 13.73
C LEU A 429 12.33 -32.76 13.85
N GLN A 430 11.72 -32.35 12.74
CA GLN A 430 10.58 -31.42 12.76
C GLN A 430 9.40 -31.95 13.61
N SER A 431 9.07 -33.23 13.50
CA SER A 431 8.00 -33.87 14.29
C SER A 431 8.37 -34.01 15.77
N THR A 432 9.65 -34.21 16.11
CA THR A 432 10.11 -34.29 17.50
C THR A 432 10.05 -32.93 18.21
N PHE A 433 10.33 -31.85 17.47
CA PHE A 433 10.21 -30.45 17.90
C PHE A 433 8.86 -29.82 17.52
N SER A 434 7.81 -30.65 17.42
CA SER A 434 6.46 -30.17 17.09
C SER A 434 5.94 -29.26 18.21
N VAL A 435 5.33 -28.13 17.84
CA VAL A 435 4.67 -27.16 18.73
C VAL A 435 3.79 -27.88 19.76
N LYS A 436 4.08 -27.68 21.05
CA LYS A 436 3.29 -28.23 22.16
C LYS A 436 2.32 -27.18 22.65
N LEU A 437 1.19 -27.10 21.97
CA LEU A 437 0.14 -26.15 22.36
C LEU A 437 -0.46 -26.55 23.71
N GLN A 438 -0.35 -25.66 24.69
CA GLN A 438 -1.01 -25.80 25.98
C GLN A 438 -1.64 -24.47 26.39
N GLN A 439 -2.91 -24.50 26.78
CA GLN A 439 -3.54 -23.35 27.41
C GLN A 439 -3.03 -23.21 28.85
N VAL A 440 -2.09 -22.29 29.05
CA VAL A 440 -1.42 -22.07 30.36
C VAL A 440 -2.22 -21.14 31.26
N GLU A 441 -3.01 -20.25 30.67
CA GLU A 441 -3.94 -19.38 31.39
C GLU A 441 -5.33 -19.51 30.76
N GLN A 442 -6.32 -19.87 31.58
CA GLN A 442 -7.71 -19.96 31.14
C GLN A 442 -8.40 -18.60 31.24
N ALA A 443 -9.28 -18.34 30.27
CA ALA A 443 -10.08 -17.14 30.30
C ALA A 443 -11.08 -17.21 31.45
N THR A 444 -11.08 -16.17 32.29
CA THR A 444 -12.03 -16.00 33.39
C THR A 444 -12.91 -14.78 33.13
N PRO A 445 -14.15 -14.75 33.66
CA PRO A 445 -15.00 -13.58 33.57
C PRO A 445 -14.37 -12.39 34.32
N GLN A 446 -13.94 -11.35 33.58
CA GLN A 446 -13.34 -10.15 34.18
C GLN A 446 -14.38 -9.05 34.44
N GLY A 447 -13.96 -7.98 35.11
CA GLY A 447 -14.76 -6.78 35.32
C GLY A 447 -15.09 -6.04 34.01
N ALA A 448 -16.07 -5.14 34.07
CA ALA A 448 -16.43 -4.30 32.92
C ALA A 448 -15.29 -3.34 32.58
N GLU A 449 -14.99 -3.21 31.29
CA GLU A 449 -14.06 -2.21 30.78
C GLU A 449 -14.53 -0.79 31.12
N PRO A 450 -13.62 0.15 31.42
CA PRO A 450 -13.97 1.55 31.67
C PRO A 450 -14.79 2.11 30.50
N SER A 451 -16.06 2.42 30.78
CA SER A 451 -16.97 2.82 29.72
C SER A 451 -16.52 4.17 29.13
N LYS A 452 -16.37 4.23 27.80
CA LYS A 452 -16.10 5.50 27.08
C LYS A 452 -17.33 6.41 27.01
N LYS A 453 -18.39 6.08 27.76
CA LYS A 453 -19.69 6.78 27.77
C LYS A 453 -19.52 8.25 28.16
N MET A 454 -18.74 8.54 29.20
CA MET A 454 -18.48 9.92 29.64
C MET A 454 -17.69 10.72 28.62
N LEU A 455 -16.71 10.10 27.95
CA LEU A 455 -15.95 10.73 26.87
C LEU A 455 -16.85 11.15 25.71
N LEU A 456 -17.75 10.25 25.26
CA LEU A 456 -18.70 10.54 24.17
C LEU A 456 -19.64 11.70 24.53
N ILE A 457 -20.13 11.74 25.78
CA ILE A 457 -21.00 12.82 26.25
C ILE A 457 -20.26 14.17 26.24
N ILE A 458 -19.04 14.23 26.78
CA ILE A 458 -18.23 15.46 26.80
C ILE A 458 -17.95 15.93 25.36
N LEU A 459 -17.55 15.00 24.48
CA LEU A 459 -17.23 15.32 23.09
C LEU A 459 -18.45 15.87 22.33
N SER A 460 -19.64 15.32 22.58
CA SER A 460 -20.88 15.81 21.97
C SER A 460 -21.16 17.28 22.31
N GLY A 461 -20.90 17.69 23.56
CA GLY A 461 -21.04 19.07 24.01
C GLY A 461 -20.03 20.01 23.35
N ILE A 462 -18.77 19.59 23.28
CA ILE A 462 -17.69 20.36 22.63
C ILE A 462 -18.01 20.57 21.14
N ILE A 463 -18.42 19.51 20.43
CA ILE A 463 -18.77 19.59 19.02
C ILE A 463 -19.97 20.52 18.81
N ALA A 464 -21.02 20.40 19.62
CA ALA A 464 -22.18 21.28 19.54
C ALA A 464 -21.83 22.75 19.79
N PHE A 465 -20.95 23.02 20.75
CA PHE A 465 -20.46 24.38 21.03
C PHE A 465 -19.69 24.94 19.84
N ALA A 466 -18.72 24.18 19.33
CA ALA A 466 -17.94 24.58 18.15
C ALA A 466 -18.84 24.86 16.94
N PHE A 467 -19.84 24.01 16.71
CA PHE A 467 -20.80 24.18 15.63
C PHE A 467 -21.61 25.48 15.77
N CYS A 468 -22.07 25.82 16.98
CA CYS A 468 -22.75 27.08 17.24
C CYS A 468 -21.85 28.29 16.96
N VAL A 469 -20.58 28.25 17.40
CA VAL A 469 -19.61 29.31 17.13
C VAL A 469 -19.39 29.49 15.62
N VAL A 470 -19.26 28.39 14.87
CA VAL A 470 -19.11 28.42 13.41
C VAL A 470 -20.34 29.03 12.73
N ILE A 471 -21.56 28.63 13.11
CA ILE A 471 -22.78 29.22 12.54
C ILE A 471 -22.88 30.72 12.83
N LEU A 472 -22.58 31.13 14.07
CA LEU A 472 -22.57 32.54 14.43
C LEU A 472 -21.48 33.31 13.68
N PHE A 473 -20.33 32.67 13.42
CA PHE A 473 -19.27 33.22 12.60
C PHE A 473 -19.70 33.40 11.15
N ILE A 474 -20.32 32.38 10.53
CA ILE A 474 -20.86 32.47 9.17
C ILE A 474 -21.89 33.61 9.07
N ARG A 475 -22.81 33.70 10.04
CA ARG A 475 -23.80 34.79 10.08
C ARG A 475 -23.13 36.17 10.22
N PHE A 476 -22.06 36.26 11.00
CA PHE A 476 -21.28 37.50 11.15
C PHE A 476 -20.51 37.85 9.88
N PHE A 477 -19.88 36.87 9.24
CA PHE A 477 -19.09 37.04 8.03
C PHE A 477 -19.95 37.41 6.80
N LEU A 478 -21.18 36.90 6.73
CA LEU A 478 -22.14 37.22 5.66
C LEU A 478 -22.94 38.52 5.91
N ASP A 479 -22.69 39.24 7.00
CA ASP A 479 -23.39 40.50 7.32
C ASP A 479 -22.76 41.69 6.57
N ASP A 480 -23.22 41.92 5.34
CA ASP A 480 -22.77 43.02 4.46
C ASP A 480 -23.38 44.40 4.79
N SER A 481 -24.01 44.57 5.96
CA SER A 481 -24.68 45.83 6.29
C SER A 481 -23.69 46.99 6.50
N ILE A 482 -24.02 48.16 5.95
CA ILE A 482 -23.18 49.36 6.06
C ILE A 482 -23.31 49.94 7.46
N LYS A 483 -22.26 49.83 8.27
CA LYS A 483 -22.26 50.30 9.68
C LYS A 483 -21.41 51.54 9.87
N SER A 484 -20.35 51.69 9.07
CA SER A 484 -19.42 52.82 9.15
C SER A 484 -19.42 53.67 7.88
N PRO A 485 -18.98 54.93 7.97
CA PRO A 485 -18.74 55.80 6.81
C PRO A 485 -17.82 55.16 5.75
N ALA A 486 -16.78 54.45 6.20
CA ALA A 486 -15.85 53.75 5.31
C ALA A 486 -16.52 52.60 4.54
N ASP A 487 -17.45 51.87 5.15
CA ASP A 487 -18.20 50.81 4.46
C ASP A 487 -19.05 51.37 3.32
N LEU A 488 -19.67 52.55 3.52
CA LEU A 488 -20.50 53.19 2.50
C LEU A 488 -19.67 53.62 1.29
N VAL A 489 -18.52 54.26 1.52
CA VAL A 489 -17.60 54.66 0.44
C VAL A 489 -17.08 53.44 -0.30
N ARG A 490 -16.65 52.38 0.42
CA ARG A 490 -16.13 51.14 -0.18
C ARG A 490 -17.18 50.43 -1.04
N GLN A 491 -18.42 50.32 -0.57
CA GLN A 491 -19.48 49.60 -1.28
C GLN A 491 -20.06 50.39 -2.46
N THR A 492 -20.13 51.73 -2.36
CA THR A 492 -20.77 52.57 -3.39
C THR A 492 -19.77 53.22 -4.36
N ASN A 493 -18.49 53.32 -3.99
CA ASN A 493 -17.45 54.03 -4.74
C ASN A 493 -17.85 55.47 -5.09
N LEU A 494 -18.45 56.16 -4.12
CA LEU A 494 -18.98 57.52 -4.22
C LEU A 494 -18.50 58.35 -3.02
N PRO A 495 -18.32 59.66 -3.17
CA PRO A 495 -17.78 60.52 -2.10
C PRO A 495 -18.72 60.59 -0.90
N LEU A 496 -18.17 60.85 0.27
CA LEU A 496 -18.90 61.01 1.54
C LEU A 496 -18.59 62.39 2.12
N LEU A 497 -19.65 63.13 2.48
CA LEU A 497 -19.57 64.46 3.10
C LEU A 497 -19.65 64.39 4.63
N GLY A 498 -20.17 63.31 5.20
CA GLY A 498 -20.22 63.15 6.65
C GLY A 498 -21.19 62.08 7.12
N TYR A 499 -21.42 62.06 8.42
CA TYR A 499 -22.36 61.13 9.04
C TYR A 499 -23.14 61.81 10.17
N LEU A 500 -24.30 61.25 10.49
CA LEU A 500 -25.15 61.66 11.60
C LEU A 500 -25.39 60.46 12.51
N ASN A 501 -25.21 60.67 13.81
CA ASN A 501 -25.46 59.67 14.83
C ASN A 501 -26.97 59.46 15.04
N THR A 502 -27.33 58.28 15.55
CA THR A 502 -28.69 58.04 16.03
C THR A 502 -28.94 58.86 17.30
N VAL A 503 -30.05 59.59 17.34
CA VAL A 503 -30.48 60.35 18.51
C VAL A 503 -31.41 59.47 19.35
N SER A 504 -31.04 59.22 20.60
CA SER A 504 -31.80 58.35 21.53
C SER A 504 -32.88 59.14 22.28
N GLY A 505 -34.14 58.76 22.08
CA GLY A 505 -35.33 59.37 22.70
C GLY A 505 -36.49 59.40 21.69
N GLY A 506 -37.64 58.82 22.03
CA GLY A 506 -38.79 58.67 21.11
C GLY A 506 -39.24 59.98 20.44
N SER A 507 -39.92 59.84 19.29
CA SER A 507 -40.45 60.89 18.39
C SER A 507 -39.70 62.23 18.47
N LEU A 508 -38.64 62.36 17.68
CA LEU A 508 -37.88 63.61 17.53
C LEU A 508 -38.81 64.72 17.03
N ASP A 509 -39.17 65.67 17.91
CA ASP A 509 -39.90 66.86 17.50
C ASP A 509 -38.96 67.80 16.75
N LEU A 510 -39.09 67.81 15.43
CA LEU A 510 -38.24 68.57 14.51
C LEU A 510 -38.30 70.09 14.79
N ARG A 511 -39.36 70.58 15.45
CA ARG A 511 -39.50 71.98 15.87
C ARG A 511 -38.64 72.34 17.09
N LYS A 512 -38.36 71.35 17.96
CA LYS A 512 -37.59 71.51 19.20
C LYS A 512 -36.13 71.06 19.10
N LEU A 513 -35.73 70.56 17.92
CA LEU A 513 -34.41 69.99 17.65
C LEU A 513 -33.25 70.92 18.03
N TRP A 514 -33.52 72.22 18.04
CA TRP A 514 -32.54 73.27 18.30
C TRP A 514 -32.80 74.13 19.53
N ASP A 515 -33.80 73.76 20.33
CA ASP A 515 -34.19 74.47 21.55
C ASP A 515 -33.08 74.40 22.63
N VAL A 516 -33.09 75.35 23.56
CA VAL A 516 -32.04 75.53 24.57
C VAL A 516 -32.03 74.40 25.60
N GLU A 517 -33.19 73.80 25.90
CA GLU A 517 -33.35 72.73 26.90
C GLU A 517 -32.67 71.39 26.52
N HIS A 518 -32.39 71.16 25.23
CA HIS A 518 -31.90 69.86 24.73
C HIS A 518 -30.41 69.89 24.34
N ARG A 519 -29.64 70.89 24.81
CA ARG A 519 -28.23 71.11 24.40
C ARG A 519 -27.32 69.90 24.62
N GLU A 520 -27.35 69.26 25.78
CA GLU A 520 -26.40 68.19 26.10
C GLU A 520 -26.64 66.90 25.30
N LYS A 521 -27.89 66.47 25.14
CA LYS A 521 -28.24 65.25 24.39
C LYS A 521 -28.06 65.39 22.87
N MET A 522 -28.14 66.62 22.36
CA MET A 522 -28.04 66.92 20.93
C MET A 522 -26.70 67.55 20.53
N LYS A 523 -25.78 67.76 21.48
CA LYS A 523 -24.51 68.47 21.25
C LYS A 523 -23.73 67.86 20.08
N HIS A 524 -23.51 66.54 20.14
CA HIS A 524 -22.79 65.81 19.12
C HIS A 524 -23.51 65.86 17.75
N PHE A 525 -24.83 65.68 17.73
CA PHE A 525 -25.63 65.81 16.51
C PHE A 525 -25.51 67.20 15.87
N LYS A 526 -25.56 68.27 16.68
CA LYS A 526 -25.40 69.67 16.22
C LYS A 526 -24.00 69.94 15.67
N GLU A 527 -22.95 69.37 16.27
CA GLU A 527 -21.58 69.44 15.76
C GLU A 527 -21.43 68.72 14.41
N LEU A 528 -22.00 67.51 14.28
CA LEU A 528 -22.01 66.77 13.01
C LEU A 528 -22.76 67.52 11.90
N ILE A 529 -23.90 68.14 12.21
CA ILE A 529 -24.64 68.99 11.25
C ILE A 529 -23.81 70.21 10.82
N ARG A 530 -23.05 70.83 11.73
CA ARG A 530 -22.15 71.95 11.39
C ARG A 530 -21.01 71.50 10.48
N SER A 531 -20.45 70.33 10.73
CA SER A 531 -19.43 69.72 9.87
C SER A 531 -19.99 69.42 8.47
N ILE A 532 -21.16 68.78 8.38
CA ILE A 532 -21.84 68.53 7.10
C ILE A 532 -22.13 69.84 6.35
N ARG A 533 -22.59 70.88 7.05
CA ARG A 533 -22.83 72.21 6.44
C ARG A 533 -21.55 72.77 5.82
N PHE A 534 -20.42 72.68 6.52
CA PHE A 534 -19.12 73.14 6.01
C PHE A 534 -18.72 72.40 4.73
N GLU A 535 -18.85 71.06 4.71
CA GLU A 535 -18.52 70.26 3.51
C GLU A 535 -19.44 70.60 2.33
N ILE A 536 -20.73 70.83 2.59
CA ILE A 536 -21.69 71.27 1.57
C ILE A 536 -21.32 72.65 1.00
N ASP A 537 -20.90 73.60 1.84
CA ASP A 537 -20.48 74.93 1.40
C ASP A 537 -19.23 74.85 0.49
N GLN A 538 -18.28 73.96 0.80
CA GLN A 538 -17.10 73.71 -0.03
C GLN A 538 -17.47 73.14 -1.41
N GLU A 539 -18.50 72.30 -1.46
CA GLU A 539 -18.99 71.73 -2.72
C GLU A 539 -19.79 72.75 -3.56
N LEU A 540 -20.60 73.59 -2.93
CA LEU A 540 -21.44 74.57 -3.63
C LEU A 540 -20.63 75.71 -4.29
N LYS A 541 -19.49 76.13 -3.72
CA LYS A 541 -18.60 77.16 -4.31
C LYS A 541 -19.32 78.43 -4.81
N GLY A 542 -20.35 78.88 -4.10
CA GLY A 542 -21.15 80.07 -4.43
C GLY A 542 -22.46 79.78 -5.16
N ASP A 543 -22.69 78.55 -5.62
CA ASP A 543 -24.03 78.09 -5.98
C ASP A 543 -24.97 78.07 -4.77
N LYS A 544 -26.28 78.14 -5.05
CA LYS A 544 -27.29 78.34 -4.00
C LYS A 544 -28.34 77.24 -3.88
N VAL A 545 -28.44 76.30 -4.84
CA VAL A 545 -29.51 75.29 -4.84
C VAL A 545 -28.98 73.89 -4.56
N LEU A 546 -29.39 73.33 -3.43
CA LEU A 546 -29.02 71.99 -2.97
C LEU A 546 -30.24 71.07 -2.99
N ALA A 547 -30.15 69.94 -3.70
CA ALA A 547 -31.14 68.87 -3.61
C ALA A 547 -30.67 67.79 -2.62
N ILE A 548 -31.56 67.36 -1.74
CA ILE A 548 -31.35 66.26 -0.81
C ILE A 548 -32.21 65.08 -1.24
N THR A 549 -31.58 63.92 -1.45
CA THR A 549 -32.24 62.68 -1.86
C THR A 549 -31.77 61.50 -1.02
N SER A 550 -32.24 60.29 -1.33
CA SER A 550 -31.82 59.04 -0.71
C SER A 550 -32.16 57.87 -1.64
N LEU A 551 -31.63 56.68 -1.39
CA LEU A 551 -31.92 55.53 -2.26
C LEU A 551 -33.34 55.01 -2.08
N VAL A 552 -33.84 55.02 -0.84
CA VAL A 552 -35.17 54.53 -0.46
C VAL A 552 -35.82 55.46 0.58
N PRO A 553 -37.14 55.36 0.83
CA PRO A 553 -37.79 56.08 1.93
C PRO A 553 -37.16 55.79 3.30
N ASP A 554 -37.40 56.67 4.28
CA ASP A 554 -37.00 56.52 5.69
C ASP A 554 -35.49 56.46 5.99
N GLU A 555 -34.66 57.01 5.11
CA GLU A 555 -33.22 57.20 5.35
C GLU A 555 -32.90 58.50 6.11
N GLY A 556 -33.88 59.38 6.27
CA GLY A 556 -33.78 60.62 7.07
C GLY A 556 -33.44 61.89 6.28
N LYS A 557 -33.82 61.94 5.00
CA LYS A 557 -33.74 63.14 4.14
C LYS A 557 -34.35 64.37 4.81
N THR A 558 -35.60 64.27 5.27
CA THR A 558 -36.34 65.35 5.93
C THR A 558 -35.63 65.88 7.17
N VAL A 559 -35.13 64.97 8.02
CA VAL A 559 -34.39 65.34 9.24
C VAL A 559 -33.13 66.12 8.88
N LEU A 560 -32.37 65.66 7.89
CA LEU A 560 -31.20 66.36 7.41
C LEU A 560 -31.57 67.72 6.82
N ALA A 561 -32.60 67.79 5.96
CA ALA A 561 -33.01 69.02 5.27
C ALA A 561 -33.41 70.12 6.26
N ILE A 562 -34.27 69.79 7.24
CA ILE A 562 -34.69 70.72 8.30
C ILE A 562 -33.51 71.11 9.19
N SER A 563 -32.68 70.15 9.59
CA SER A 563 -31.51 70.42 10.44
C SER A 563 -30.48 71.32 9.75
N LEU A 564 -30.25 71.10 8.46
CA LEU A 564 -29.34 71.90 7.66
C LEU A 564 -29.90 73.31 7.43
N ALA A 565 -31.19 73.43 7.12
CA ALA A 565 -31.87 74.71 6.98
C ALA A 565 -31.72 75.57 8.25
N TYR A 566 -31.96 74.97 9.42
CA TYR A 566 -31.74 75.67 10.69
C TYR A 566 -30.27 76.01 10.93
N SER A 567 -29.35 75.11 10.60
CA SER A 567 -27.90 75.34 10.73
C SER A 567 -27.45 76.56 9.91
N TYR A 568 -28.00 76.77 8.71
CA TYR A 568 -27.75 77.97 7.90
C TYR A 568 -28.42 79.22 8.48
N ALA A 569 -29.66 79.11 8.95
CA ALA A 569 -30.37 80.23 9.61
C ALA A 569 -29.59 80.76 10.83
N MET A 570 -28.97 79.86 11.59
CA MET A 570 -28.13 80.18 12.76
C MET A 570 -26.87 80.99 12.46
N ILE A 571 -26.41 81.01 11.20
CA ILE A 571 -25.32 81.87 10.74
C ILE A 571 -25.84 83.05 9.90
N ASN A 572 -27.09 83.46 10.15
CA ASN A 572 -27.78 84.60 9.53
C ASN A 572 -27.91 84.51 8.00
N LYS A 573 -27.91 83.29 7.43
CA LYS A 573 -28.21 83.09 6.01
C LYS A 573 -29.72 83.07 5.79
N LYS A 574 -30.17 83.67 4.69
CA LYS A 574 -31.57 83.56 4.23
C LYS A 574 -31.76 82.19 3.57
N VAL A 575 -32.60 81.35 4.17
CA VAL A 575 -32.81 79.97 3.74
C VAL A 575 -34.21 79.77 3.18
N LEU A 576 -34.31 79.14 2.00
CA LEU A 576 -35.55 78.59 1.48
C LEU A 576 -35.49 77.07 1.56
N LEU A 577 -36.45 76.45 2.23
CA LEU A 577 -36.63 75.01 2.28
C LEU A 577 -37.85 74.63 1.43
N ILE A 578 -37.64 73.84 0.38
CA ILE A 578 -38.67 73.39 -0.54
C ILE A 578 -39.00 71.93 -0.24
N ASP A 579 -40.27 71.64 0.03
CA ASP A 579 -40.80 70.28 0.11
C ASP A 579 -41.11 69.76 -1.30
N GLY A 580 -40.13 69.14 -1.95
CA GLY A 580 -40.30 68.59 -3.30
C GLY A 580 -40.89 67.18 -3.31
N ASN A 581 -41.22 66.60 -2.17
CA ASN A 581 -41.82 65.26 -2.11
C ASN A 581 -43.35 65.35 -2.10
N PHE A 582 -43.93 65.59 -3.28
CA PHE A 582 -45.38 65.68 -3.48
C PHE A 582 -46.16 64.45 -3.03
N SER A 583 -45.54 63.27 -2.98
CA SER A 583 -46.20 62.03 -2.54
C SER A 583 -46.24 61.89 -1.01
N HIS A 584 -45.26 62.47 -0.30
CA HIS A 584 -45.11 62.33 1.15
C HIS A 584 -44.60 63.65 1.76
N PRO A 585 -45.45 64.69 1.87
CA PRO A 585 -45.05 66.06 2.19
C PRO A 585 -44.76 66.27 3.69
N THR A 586 -43.71 65.61 4.16
CA THR A 586 -43.36 65.54 5.58
C THR A 586 -42.88 66.89 6.11
N ILE A 587 -42.17 67.69 5.29
CA ILE A 587 -41.78 69.06 5.67
C ILE A 587 -43.02 69.93 5.80
N THR A 588 -43.95 69.86 4.83
CA THR A 588 -45.20 70.63 4.84
C THR A 588 -46.04 70.31 6.08
N ASN A 589 -46.23 69.03 6.38
CA ASN A 589 -46.96 68.58 7.58
C ASN A 589 -46.30 69.04 8.88
N THR A 590 -44.97 69.17 8.90
CA THR A 590 -44.19 69.57 10.08
C THR A 590 -44.18 71.10 10.28
N ALA A 591 -43.98 71.85 9.19
CA ALA A 591 -43.76 73.29 9.21
C ALA A 591 -45.04 74.11 9.05
N GLN A 592 -46.12 73.51 8.53
CA GLN A 592 -47.40 74.16 8.23
C GLN A 592 -47.22 75.49 7.47
N PRO A 593 -46.58 75.47 6.28
CA PRO A 593 -46.29 76.68 5.51
C PRO A 593 -47.56 77.30 4.93
N ARG A 594 -47.45 78.57 4.54
CA ARG A 594 -48.52 79.30 3.81
C ARG A 594 -48.29 79.34 2.30
N LEU A 595 -47.07 79.02 1.86
CA LEU A 595 -46.65 79.05 0.47
C LEU A 595 -46.49 77.63 -0.05
N PHE A 596 -47.01 77.36 -1.25
CA PHE A 596 -46.99 76.04 -1.88
C PHE A 596 -46.30 76.09 -3.25
N VAL A 597 -45.54 75.05 -3.57
CA VAL A 597 -44.77 74.91 -4.82
C VAL A 597 -45.69 75.01 -6.04
N GLU A 598 -46.82 74.30 -6.00
CA GLU A 598 -47.78 74.21 -7.10
C GLU A 598 -48.36 75.58 -7.44
N ASP A 599 -48.63 76.41 -6.43
CA ASP A 599 -49.19 77.75 -6.59
C ASP A 599 -48.15 78.76 -7.05
N TYR A 600 -46.88 78.57 -6.67
CA TYR A 600 -45.77 79.44 -7.06
C TYR A 600 -45.27 79.18 -8.48
N PHE A 601 -45.31 77.92 -8.93
CA PHE A 601 -44.88 77.53 -10.28
C PHE A 601 -46.00 77.55 -11.32
N LYS A 602 -47.28 77.61 -10.93
CA LYS A 602 -48.38 77.93 -11.87
C LYS A 602 -48.36 79.41 -12.23
N ASN A 603 -48.51 79.71 -13.52
CA ASN A 603 -48.43 81.06 -14.07
C ASN A 603 -49.66 81.91 -13.66
N ASN A 604 -49.66 82.41 -12.43
CA ASN A 604 -50.70 83.29 -11.89
C ASN A 604 -50.11 84.69 -11.55
N PRO A 605 -50.53 85.78 -12.23
CA PRO A 605 -50.03 87.14 -11.99
C PRO A 605 -50.26 87.67 -10.57
N ASP A 606 -51.25 87.13 -9.84
CA ASP A 606 -51.67 87.64 -8.53
C ASP A 606 -50.88 87.05 -7.35
N ASN A 607 -49.98 86.09 -7.59
CA ASN A 607 -49.34 85.31 -6.52
C ASN A 607 -47.95 85.84 -6.11
N TYR A 608 -47.86 87.15 -5.89
CA TYR A 608 -46.68 87.78 -5.26
C TYR A 608 -46.88 87.89 -3.75
N GLU A 609 -46.95 86.76 -3.04
CA GLU A 609 -46.79 86.80 -1.59
C GLU A 609 -45.34 87.16 -1.24
N ALA A 610 -45.17 88.19 -0.40
CA ALA A 610 -43.87 88.64 0.03
C ALA A 610 -43.21 87.57 0.90
N PHE A 611 -42.17 86.92 0.37
CA PHE A 611 -41.25 86.11 1.15
C PHE A 611 -40.64 86.94 2.28
N SER A 612 -41.19 86.85 3.50
CA SER A 612 -40.70 87.57 4.68
C SER A 612 -40.17 86.59 5.73
N GLY A 613 -38.86 86.62 5.98
CA GLY A 613 -38.22 85.82 7.03
C GLY A 613 -36.79 85.39 6.69
N ALA A 614 -36.00 85.09 7.71
CA ALA A 614 -34.67 84.50 7.53
C ALA A 614 -34.71 83.01 7.13
N THR A 615 -35.84 82.34 7.37
CA THR A 615 -36.09 80.96 6.93
C THR A 615 -37.53 80.87 6.44
N THR A 616 -37.71 80.43 5.19
CA THR A 616 -39.02 80.26 4.56
C THR A 616 -39.17 78.80 4.12
N VAL A 617 -40.35 78.24 4.31
CA VAL A 617 -40.70 76.91 3.80
C VAL A 617 -41.69 77.08 2.65
N LEU A 618 -41.38 76.48 1.51
CA LEU A 618 -42.28 76.31 0.37
C LEU A 618 -42.77 74.87 0.41
N GLY A 619 -44.01 74.67 0.89
CA GLY A 619 -44.63 73.36 1.02
C GLY A 619 -45.21 72.85 -0.29
N ASN A 620 -45.95 71.75 -0.24
CA ASN A 620 -46.73 71.25 -1.37
C ASN A 620 -48.09 70.73 -0.93
N HIS A 621 -49.05 70.63 -1.85
CA HIS A 621 -50.44 70.23 -1.57
C HIS A 621 -50.61 68.71 -1.39
N GLY A 622 -49.61 67.92 -1.78
CA GLY A 622 -49.67 66.47 -1.69
C GLY A 622 -50.31 65.78 -2.90
N ASP A 623 -50.42 66.46 -4.04
CA ASP A 623 -51.16 66.03 -5.23
C ASP A 623 -50.47 64.91 -6.05
N ASP A 624 -49.36 64.33 -5.55
CA ASP A 624 -48.55 63.30 -6.22
C ASP A 624 -48.01 63.66 -7.62
N VAL A 625 -47.89 64.96 -7.93
CA VAL A 625 -47.38 65.49 -9.21
C VAL A 625 -45.84 65.60 -9.26
N THR A 626 -45.28 66.00 -10.42
CA THR A 626 -43.87 66.41 -10.58
C THR A 626 -43.72 67.88 -10.98
N PRO A 627 -42.55 68.53 -10.79
CA PRO A 627 -42.37 69.94 -11.15
C PRO A 627 -42.71 70.25 -12.61
N LEU A 628 -42.33 69.39 -13.55
CA LEU A 628 -42.59 69.60 -14.98
C LEU A 628 -44.05 69.33 -15.38
N GLU A 629 -44.85 68.68 -14.52
CA GLU A 629 -46.30 68.59 -14.65
C GLU A 629 -47.00 69.86 -14.14
N VAL A 630 -46.38 70.58 -13.20
CA VAL A 630 -46.89 71.85 -12.67
C VAL A 630 -46.68 73.00 -13.66
N SER A 631 -45.52 73.07 -14.30
CA SER A 631 -45.16 74.13 -15.25
C SER A 631 -43.97 73.75 -16.14
N ASP A 632 -43.72 74.50 -17.21
CA ASP A 632 -42.61 74.21 -18.12
C ASP A 632 -41.22 74.52 -17.51
N GLU A 633 -40.18 73.86 -18.04
CA GLU A 633 -38.82 73.95 -17.50
C GLU A 633 -38.27 75.39 -17.50
N ILE A 634 -38.55 76.17 -18.56
CA ILE A 634 -38.03 77.53 -18.71
C ILE A 634 -38.64 78.43 -17.63
N PHE A 635 -39.95 78.31 -17.41
CA PHE A 635 -40.65 79.04 -16.37
C PHE A 635 -40.09 78.73 -14.97
N ILE A 636 -39.90 77.45 -14.64
CA ILE A 636 -39.37 77.04 -13.35
C ILE A 636 -37.92 77.55 -13.17
N ARG A 637 -37.09 77.50 -14.21
CA ARG A 637 -35.72 78.07 -14.18
C ARG A 637 -35.73 79.57 -13.88
N ASN A 638 -36.64 80.33 -14.48
CA ASN A 638 -36.78 81.76 -14.23
C ASN A 638 -37.20 82.04 -12.78
N ARG A 639 -38.13 81.25 -12.24
CA ARG A 639 -38.54 81.33 -10.83
C ARG A 639 -37.40 81.00 -9.88
N PHE A 640 -36.58 79.98 -10.17
CA PHE A 640 -35.38 79.70 -9.39
C PHE A 640 -34.34 80.83 -9.48
N ALA A 641 -34.19 81.47 -10.65
CA ALA A 641 -33.33 82.65 -10.78
C ALA A 641 -33.79 83.81 -9.89
N GLU A 642 -35.11 84.05 -9.82
CA GLU A 642 -35.71 85.02 -8.90
C GLU A 642 -35.41 84.64 -7.43
N LEU A 643 -35.67 83.40 -7.03
CA LEU A 643 -35.43 82.93 -5.66
C LEU A 643 -33.95 83.04 -5.26
N LYS A 644 -33.01 82.80 -6.20
CA LYS A 644 -31.56 82.95 -5.97
C LYS A 644 -31.14 84.39 -5.66
N THR A 645 -31.93 85.41 -6.02
CA THR A 645 -31.66 86.81 -5.63
C THR A 645 -32.10 87.10 -4.19
N LYS A 646 -33.10 86.37 -3.69
CA LYS A 646 -33.74 86.61 -2.38
C LYS A 646 -33.11 85.78 -1.26
N TYR A 647 -32.63 84.59 -1.59
CA TYR A 647 -32.09 83.62 -0.64
C TYR A 647 -30.58 83.40 -0.83
N ASP A 648 -29.90 83.08 0.26
CA ASP A 648 -28.50 82.68 0.25
C ASP A 648 -28.36 81.20 -0.09
N ILE A 649 -29.32 80.38 0.36
CA ILE A 649 -29.38 78.96 0.05
C ILE A 649 -30.82 78.48 -0.08
N ILE A 650 -31.05 77.60 -1.04
CA ILE A 650 -32.31 76.94 -1.37
C ILE A 650 -32.07 75.44 -1.24
N ILE A 651 -32.74 74.79 -0.28
CA ILE A 651 -32.64 73.36 -0.01
C ILE A 651 -33.92 72.70 -0.49
N ILE A 652 -33.82 71.71 -1.36
CA ILE A 652 -34.95 70.97 -1.91
C ILE A 652 -34.90 69.55 -1.34
N GLU A 653 -35.91 69.14 -0.57
CA GLU A 653 -36.11 67.71 -0.31
C GLU A 653 -36.76 67.06 -1.53
N THR A 654 -36.11 66.06 -2.11
CA THR A 654 -36.65 65.30 -3.24
C THR A 654 -37.26 63.97 -2.77
N PRO A 655 -38.16 63.37 -3.57
CA PRO A 655 -38.51 61.95 -3.40
C PRO A 655 -37.26 61.07 -3.39
N ALA A 656 -37.34 59.90 -2.75
CA ALA A 656 -36.25 58.92 -2.82
C ALA A 656 -36.02 58.47 -4.27
N LEU A 657 -34.78 58.09 -4.61
CA LEU A 657 -34.40 57.60 -5.93
C LEU A 657 -35.11 56.30 -6.33
N SER A 658 -35.74 55.58 -5.38
CA SER A 658 -36.70 54.51 -5.70
C SER A 658 -37.86 55.00 -6.59
N SER A 659 -38.17 56.30 -6.55
CA SER A 659 -39.09 57.03 -7.45
C SER A 659 -38.26 57.93 -8.37
N LEU A 660 -37.38 57.30 -9.16
CA LEU A 660 -36.31 57.97 -9.91
C LEU A 660 -36.84 59.07 -10.85
N ASN A 661 -37.96 58.83 -11.52
CA ASN A 661 -38.63 59.77 -12.41
C ASN A 661 -38.97 61.10 -11.70
N LYS A 662 -39.57 61.05 -10.50
CA LYS A 662 -39.96 62.25 -9.75
C LYS A 662 -38.74 62.98 -9.14
N SER A 663 -37.75 62.21 -8.67
CA SER A 663 -36.55 62.79 -8.05
C SER A 663 -35.63 63.51 -9.06
N LYS A 664 -35.53 62.98 -10.29
CA LYS A 664 -34.68 63.55 -11.36
C LYS A 664 -35.11 64.95 -11.77
N GLU A 665 -36.41 65.22 -11.85
CA GLU A 665 -36.91 66.54 -12.26
C GLU A 665 -36.49 67.65 -11.30
N TRP A 666 -36.63 67.43 -9.99
CA TRP A 666 -36.13 68.38 -8.99
C TRP A 666 -34.62 68.58 -9.09
N MET A 667 -33.87 67.52 -9.39
CA MET A 667 -32.42 67.61 -9.55
C MET A 667 -32.04 68.45 -10.78
N LEU A 668 -32.87 68.58 -11.82
CA LEU A 668 -32.57 69.46 -12.98
C LEU A 668 -32.39 70.92 -12.57
N PHE A 669 -33.07 71.37 -11.52
CA PHE A 669 -33.03 72.74 -11.01
C PHE A 669 -31.99 72.95 -9.89
N ALA A 670 -31.44 71.87 -9.33
CA ALA A 670 -30.40 71.92 -8.32
C ALA A 670 -29.00 72.14 -8.90
N ASN A 671 -28.14 72.84 -8.17
CA ASN A 671 -26.72 72.98 -8.48
C ASN A 671 -25.92 71.78 -7.96
N LYS A 672 -26.21 71.32 -6.74
CA LYS A 672 -25.58 70.15 -6.11
C LYS A 672 -26.63 69.19 -5.56
N VAL A 673 -26.30 67.90 -5.55
CA VAL A 673 -27.12 66.81 -5.03
C VAL A 673 -26.37 66.10 -3.92
N VAL A 674 -27.03 65.94 -2.78
CA VAL A 674 -26.54 65.16 -1.64
C VAL A 674 -27.50 64.01 -1.40
N ALA A 675 -26.97 62.81 -1.17
CA ALA A 675 -27.78 61.64 -0.89
C ALA A 675 -27.58 61.16 0.55
N VAL A 676 -28.69 60.84 1.21
CA VAL A 676 -28.70 60.30 2.58
C VAL A 676 -28.81 58.78 2.50
N TYR A 677 -27.98 58.07 3.25
CA TYR A 677 -28.07 56.62 3.38
C TYR A 677 -28.27 56.23 4.85
N GLY A 678 -29.20 55.32 5.13
CA GLY A 678 -29.43 54.85 6.50
C GLY A 678 -28.47 53.72 6.91
N ALA A 679 -27.71 53.90 7.98
CA ALA A 679 -26.82 52.87 8.51
C ALA A 679 -27.57 51.58 8.93
N ARG A 680 -26.83 50.48 9.03
CA ARG A 680 -27.30 49.11 9.32
C ARG A 680 -28.22 48.53 8.24
N LYS A 681 -28.16 49.07 7.03
CA LYS A 681 -28.82 48.53 5.82
C LYS A 681 -27.75 48.10 4.82
N SER A 682 -28.00 47.00 4.12
CA SER A 682 -27.16 46.55 2.99
C SER A 682 -27.68 47.15 1.68
N VAL A 683 -26.76 47.47 0.78
CA VAL A 683 -27.12 47.92 -0.58
C VAL A 683 -27.69 46.72 -1.34
N LYS A 684 -28.94 46.83 -1.76
CA LYS A 684 -29.62 45.78 -2.54
C LYS A 684 -29.32 45.93 -4.02
N SER A 685 -29.37 44.82 -4.76
CA SER A 685 -29.19 44.82 -6.21
C SER A 685 -30.18 45.74 -6.94
N SER A 686 -31.41 45.89 -6.41
CA SER A 686 -32.43 46.81 -6.95
C SER A 686 -32.05 48.29 -6.86
N GLN A 687 -31.08 48.65 -6.01
CA GLN A 687 -30.60 50.03 -5.85
C GLN A 687 -29.43 50.36 -6.79
N LYS A 688 -28.94 49.39 -7.57
CA LYS A 688 -27.79 49.57 -8.47
C LYS A 688 -28.06 50.63 -9.55
N GLU A 689 -29.28 50.69 -10.07
CA GLU A 689 -29.69 51.73 -11.03
C GLU A 689 -29.64 53.13 -10.41
N ASN A 690 -30.13 53.28 -9.18
CA ASN A 690 -30.09 54.53 -8.43
C ASN A 690 -28.65 54.98 -8.13
N LEU A 691 -27.77 54.04 -7.79
CA LEU A 691 -26.34 54.31 -7.60
C LEU A 691 -25.65 54.72 -8.91
N ASN A 692 -25.97 54.05 -10.03
CA ASN A 692 -25.45 54.42 -11.33
C ASN A 692 -25.94 55.81 -11.75
N PHE A 693 -27.19 56.16 -11.44
CA PHE A 693 -27.69 57.51 -11.66
C PHE A 693 -26.91 58.55 -10.85
N LEU A 694 -26.67 58.30 -9.55
CA LEU A 694 -25.85 59.21 -8.73
C LEU A 694 -24.42 59.36 -9.29
N ARG A 695 -23.83 58.28 -9.81
CA ARG A 695 -22.54 58.33 -10.52
C ARG A 695 -22.61 59.19 -11.79
N SER A 696 -23.70 59.08 -12.56
CA SER A 696 -23.89 59.85 -13.80
C SER A 696 -24.09 61.36 -13.58
N LEU A 697 -24.27 61.80 -12.33
CA LEU A 697 -24.37 63.22 -12.00
C LEU A 697 -22.99 63.90 -11.95
N ASP A 698 -21.88 63.15 -12.00
CA ASP A 698 -20.50 63.67 -11.97
C ASP A 698 -20.32 64.76 -10.90
N ASN A 699 -19.83 65.95 -11.29
CA ASN A 699 -19.58 67.10 -10.42
C ASN A 699 -20.83 67.63 -9.72
N LYS A 700 -22.04 67.24 -10.14
CA LYS A 700 -23.30 67.63 -9.52
C LYS A 700 -23.59 66.81 -8.26
N PHE A 701 -23.08 65.58 -8.14
CA PHE A 701 -23.23 64.80 -6.91
C PHE A 701 -22.12 65.16 -5.91
N ALA A 702 -22.50 65.84 -4.83
CA ALA A 702 -21.58 66.32 -3.80
C ALA A 702 -21.13 65.17 -2.88
N GLY A 703 -22.01 64.22 -2.57
CA GLY A 703 -21.65 63.02 -1.81
C GLY A 703 -22.74 62.48 -0.89
N TRP A 704 -22.37 61.44 -0.16
CA TRP A 704 -23.19 60.75 0.81
C TRP A 704 -23.17 61.41 2.19
N ILE A 705 -24.31 61.33 2.87
CA ILE A 705 -24.40 61.51 4.31
C ILE A 705 -24.93 60.21 4.92
N LEU A 706 -24.11 59.56 5.74
CA LEU A 706 -24.52 58.35 6.46
C LEU A 706 -25.33 58.74 7.70
N ASN A 707 -26.63 58.50 7.68
CA ASN A 707 -27.50 58.78 8.82
C ASN A 707 -27.70 57.55 9.71
N LYS A 708 -28.11 57.74 10.97
CA LYS A 708 -28.32 56.68 11.97
C LYS A 708 -27.05 55.89 12.29
N ALA A 709 -25.88 56.49 12.12
CA ALA A 709 -24.62 55.89 12.54
C ALA A 709 -24.63 55.63 14.06
N ALA A 710 -23.93 54.58 14.50
CA ALA A 710 -23.72 54.39 15.93
C ALA A 710 -22.81 55.53 16.44
N ILE A 711 -23.10 56.02 17.65
CA ILE A 711 -22.14 56.86 18.36
C ILE A 711 -20.93 55.94 18.64
N PRO A 712 -19.70 56.33 18.27
CA PRO A 712 -18.52 55.65 18.79
C PRO A 712 -18.59 55.72 20.31
N GLU A 713 -18.86 54.59 20.98
CA GLU A 713 -18.62 54.50 22.42
C GLU A 713 -17.11 54.61 22.59
N ASP A 714 -16.65 55.59 23.37
CA ASP A 714 -15.25 55.71 23.80
C ASP A 714 -14.76 54.43 24.50
#